data_AF-A0A4Y6V1B6-F1
#
_entry.id   AF-A0A4Y6V1B6-F1
#
_cell.length_a   1.000
_cell.length_b   1.000
_cell.length_c   1.000
_cell.angle_alpha   90.00
_cell.angle_beta   90.00
_cell.angle_gamma   90.00
#
_symmetry.space_group_name_H-M   'P 1'
#
loop_
_entity.id
_entity.type
_entity.pdbx_description
1 polymer ?
#
loop_
_entity_poly.entity_id
_entity_poly.type
_entity_poly.pdbx_seq_one_letter_code
_entity_poly.pdbx_strand_id
1 'polypeptide(L)'
;MLERKKSTVLRGLTLLLPLLLIAALLPAWPAGAATASGGLQVATEFGYGGKINDGRWNPLRVTLTSAEDLTGDLVVQVTPQNGMGESTYVRRVELPAGTAKEVVFAIPGGSYSRNTSLLRFYPGSVETGESLPFREGRAYLSGSSQYGGIVGVLASDPDTMNFLSLQQAGGQAISLVPLEADDIGDNPILLDGLDVLVLNDFAADTLSAEQSDAIRSWVERGGSLVFGGGAGYAKTSAGFEDLSPVEASGGTSSVSAAPLVPGGDGKPLASGTALTVANAAAKPDAQVRYGEEERPLIASMPVQAGEVWYAGYDLSLAPLSSWAGSSPLWGKLLRADLNTQTASGVSAAVPAFSSDYYNLSGTLDYFPSLSMPKLSGLVWMLLIYLVVVAPLLYLVLRKFDKREWAWVFIPLVAVVSSGAIYLAGSSDKTNEIAHTLSFVTLDGEGEGVRRSATALFVPSKGDYTVNFPAGTQLGLMGGGDNWMGGNTGEVSGKLGNFVREEPEGSQLRLGDMSYWSVAKFTVEEPASAETGKLNAKLAIDDKGAISGSVINETPRRMDDMGLVAGGQLYKIGTLEPGAEASLGQATQLSSGYYDLGSYLFAYPASGSDEFVRQRSLAQNIPVNSAVNRGGMEEAFLVAFSEDSENKLDVGSKKVANDRLSMYTQPVSIDVVQNGAFNLPYGYVGGSVVHTNTTQVSDDGMGRVSASPGSMTLGYTLPDLPGAAYKALDIRLPDGRPQTFSVELRNEAENRWQAIEWKSGAVSASFKNAGDYVSGDNQIQIRIRVNEWTTMALPEIKLTGAVQP
;
A
#
# COMPACT_ATOMS: atom_id res chain seq x y z
N MET A 1 -16.12 86.97 -40.12
CA MET A 1 -15.93 85.55 -39.75
C MET A 1 -16.29 84.65 -40.91
N LEU A 2 -15.45 84.55 -41.95
CA LEU A 2 -15.68 83.64 -43.08
C LEU A 2 -14.43 83.56 -43.98
N GLU A 3 -13.26 83.21 -43.43
CA GLU A 3 -12.08 82.98 -44.30
C GLU A 3 -10.95 82.13 -43.69
N ARG A 4 -11.26 81.15 -42.83
CA ARG A 4 -10.21 80.31 -42.21
C ARG A 4 -10.50 78.81 -42.11
N LYS A 5 -11.33 78.24 -42.99
CA LYS A 5 -11.61 76.78 -42.99
C LYS A 5 -11.50 76.06 -44.34
N LYS A 6 -10.76 76.61 -45.31
CA LYS A 6 -10.45 75.93 -46.59
C LYS A 6 -9.03 75.33 -46.69
N SER A 7 -8.17 75.48 -45.67
CA SER A 7 -6.77 74.99 -45.74
C SER A 7 -6.51 73.62 -45.09
N THR A 8 -7.47 73.06 -44.34
CA THR A 8 -7.24 71.80 -43.58
C THR A 8 -7.68 70.54 -44.32
N VAL A 9 -8.51 70.64 -45.36
CA VAL A 9 -9.01 69.45 -46.09
C VAL A 9 -8.02 69.00 -47.19
N LEU A 10 -7.18 69.90 -47.74
CA LEU A 10 -6.22 69.55 -48.77
C LEU A 10 -4.90 68.93 -48.26
N ARG A 11 -4.60 69.03 -46.95
CA ARG A 11 -3.42 68.40 -46.34
C ARG A 11 -3.65 66.95 -45.88
N GLY A 12 -4.90 66.53 -45.75
CA GLY A 12 -5.24 65.14 -45.44
C GLY A 12 -5.11 64.21 -46.65
N LEU A 13 -5.39 64.71 -47.86
CA LEU A 13 -5.36 63.88 -49.07
C LEU A 13 -3.94 63.63 -49.64
N THR A 14 -2.97 64.48 -49.35
CA THR A 14 -1.57 64.32 -49.83
C THR A 14 -0.73 63.34 -48.99
N LEU A 15 -1.20 62.96 -47.80
CA LEU A 15 -0.54 61.95 -46.94
C LEU A 15 -1.14 60.55 -47.07
N LEU A 16 -2.38 60.42 -47.59
CA LEU A 16 -3.03 59.12 -47.79
C LEU A 16 -2.54 58.40 -49.06
N LEU A 17 -2.14 59.13 -50.10
CA LEU A 17 -1.66 58.53 -51.34
C LEU A 17 -0.33 57.75 -51.22
N PRO A 18 0.71 58.24 -50.51
CA PRO A 18 1.93 57.45 -50.30
C PRO A 18 1.70 56.29 -49.32
N LEU A 19 0.78 56.41 -48.36
CA LEU A 19 0.46 55.33 -47.42
C LEU A 19 -0.28 54.17 -48.10
N LEU A 20 -1.17 54.47 -49.04
CA LEU A 20 -1.86 53.46 -49.87
C LEU A 20 -0.92 52.81 -50.90
N LEU A 21 0.07 53.53 -51.43
CA LEU A 21 1.09 52.94 -52.29
C LEU A 21 2.04 52.01 -51.53
N ILE A 22 2.37 52.33 -50.26
CA ILE A 22 3.18 51.45 -49.40
C ILE A 22 2.39 50.21 -48.96
N ALA A 23 1.07 50.34 -48.72
CA ALA A 23 0.20 49.20 -48.41
C ALA A 23 -0.05 48.27 -49.61
N ALA A 24 -0.04 48.80 -50.84
CA ALA A 24 -0.26 48.01 -52.06
C ALA A 24 0.99 47.26 -52.57
N LEU A 25 2.18 47.56 -52.03
CA LEU A 25 3.45 46.88 -52.36
C LEU A 25 3.83 45.76 -51.36
N LEU A 26 2.96 45.45 -50.40
CA LEU A 26 3.18 44.42 -49.37
C LEU A 26 2.57 43.02 -49.65
N PRO A 27 2.47 42.51 -50.89
CA PRO A 27 2.35 41.06 -51.08
C PRO A 27 3.41 40.52 -52.05
N ALA A 28 4.63 40.28 -51.56
CA ALA A 28 5.59 39.34 -52.17
C ALA A 28 6.85 39.13 -51.28
N TRP A 29 6.70 39.03 -49.96
CA TRP A 29 7.61 38.12 -49.26
C TRP A 29 6.97 36.73 -49.34
N PRO A 30 7.70 35.70 -49.81
CA PRO A 30 7.20 34.35 -49.64
C PRO A 30 6.88 34.23 -48.16
N ALA A 31 5.64 33.86 -47.84
CA ALA A 31 5.38 33.25 -46.57
C ALA A 31 6.43 32.15 -46.49
N GLY A 32 7.47 32.38 -45.66
CA GLY A 32 8.27 31.28 -45.20
C GLY A 32 7.24 30.26 -44.77
N ALA A 33 7.34 29.05 -45.32
CA ALA A 33 6.72 27.92 -44.68
C ALA A 33 6.90 28.17 -43.18
N ALA A 34 5.80 28.22 -42.43
CA ALA A 34 5.91 28.08 -41.01
C ALA A 34 6.59 26.71 -40.86
N THR A 35 7.92 26.71 -40.82
CA THR A 35 8.69 25.70 -40.16
C THR A 35 8.01 25.64 -38.81
N ALA A 36 7.24 24.57 -38.59
CA ALA A 36 6.86 24.16 -37.26
C ALA A 36 8.11 24.38 -36.42
N SER A 37 8.05 25.37 -35.52
CA SER A 37 9.21 25.78 -34.75
C SER A 37 9.65 24.56 -33.99
N GLY A 38 10.73 23.93 -34.45
CA GLY A 38 11.26 22.69 -33.89
C GLY A 38 11.42 22.87 -32.40
N GLY A 39 10.70 22.05 -31.63
CA GLY A 39 10.59 22.19 -30.19
C GLY A 39 10.25 20.85 -29.57
N LEU A 40 10.70 20.65 -28.34
CA LEU A 40 10.44 19.43 -27.60
C LEU A 40 8.95 19.38 -27.21
N GLN A 41 8.28 18.29 -27.59
CA GLN A 41 6.88 18.02 -27.28
C GLN A 41 6.81 16.92 -26.22
N VAL A 42 5.79 16.98 -25.37
CA VAL A 42 5.57 15.94 -24.35
C VAL A 42 4.10 15.61 -24.16
N ALA A 43 3.80 14.32 -24.14
CA ALA A 43 2.51 13.79 -23.68
C ALA A 43 2.76 12.90 -22.45
N THR A 44 1.88 13.01 -21.46
CA THR A 44 1.95 12.23 -20.23
C THR A 44 0.63 11.53 -19.98
N GLU A 45 0.72 10.26 -19.61
CA GLU A 45 -0.38 9.45 -19.10
C GLU A 45 0.06 8.83 -17.79
N PHE A 46 -0.70 9.09 -16.72
CA PHE A 46 -0.38 8.61 -15.38
C PHE A 46 -1.47 7.66 -14.89
N GLY A 47 -1.05 6.46 -14.47
CA GLY A 47 -1.93 5.34 -14.16
C GLY A 47 -2.42 4.63 -15.42
N TYR A 48 -3.34 3.67 -15.23
CA TYR A 48 -3.96 2.93 -16.34
C TYR A 48 -5.24 3.64 -16.79
N GLY A 49 -5.29 4.12 -18.04
CA GLY A 49 -6.45 4.88 -18.55
C GLY A 49 -6.75 6.14 -17.72
N GLY A 50 -5.73 6.73 -17.11
CA GLY A 50 -5.84 7.87 -16.19
C GLY A 50 -6.36 7.53 -14.78
N LYS A 51 -6.47 6.23 -14.43
CA LYS A 51 -6.85 5.76 -13.09
C LYS A 51 -5.60 5.48 -12.26
N ILE A 52 -5.55 6.05 -11.07
CA ILE A 52 -4.38 6.03 -10.19
C ILE A 52 -4.78 5.43 -8.84
N ASN A 53 -4.10 4.35 -8.45
CA ASN A 53 -4.27 3.72 -7.14
C ASN A 53 -3.41 4.46 -6.10
N ASP A 54 -4.04 5.03 -5.08
CA ASP A 54 -3.34 5.81 -4.05
C ASP A 54 -2.41 4.93 -3.19
N GLY A 55 -1.18 5.38 -2.96
CA GLY A 55 -0.23 4.66 -2.11
C GLY A 55 0.46 3.45 -2.74
N ARG A 56 0.17 3.09 -4.00
CA ARG A 56 0.90 2.07 -4.78
C ARG A 56 1.73 2.69 -5.90
N TRP A 57 2.67 1.95 -6.47
CA TRP A 57 3.41 2.40 -7.65
C TRP A 57 2.50 2.36 -8.89
N ASN A 58 2.47 3.44 -9.66
CA ASN A 58 1.65 3.57 -10.87
C ASN A 58 2.54 3.91 -12.07
N PRO A 59 2.23 3.42 -13.27
CA PRO A 59 2.99 3.76 -14.46
C PRO A 59 2.74 5.22 -14.87
N LEU A 60 3.82 5.93 -15.16
CA LEU A 60 3.80 7.22 -15.86
C LEU A 60 4.42 7.01 -17.23
N ARG A 61 3.59 6.95 -18.27
CA ARG A 61 4.04 6.93 -19.67
C ARG A 61 4.31 8.37 -20.12
N VAL A 62 5.53 8.63 -20.55
CA VAL A 62 5.97 9.91 -21.10
C VAL A 62 6.38 9.70 -22.55
N THR A 63 5.59 10.24 -23.47
CA THR A 63 5.94 10.26 -24.90
C THR A 63 6.61 11.59 -25.23
N LEU A 64 7.85 11.52 -25.72
CA LEU A 64 8.66 12.67 -26.11
C LEU A 64 8.87 12.67 -27.62
N THR A 65 8.71 13.84 -28.24
CA THR A 65 9.05 14.05 -29.65
C THR A 65 9.89 15.30 -29.78
N SER A 66 11.04 15.19 -30.45
CA SER A 66 11.96 16.31 -30.70
C SER A 66 12.12 16.52 -32.21
N ALA A 67 12.33 17.77 -32.62
CA ALA A 67 12.66 18.11 -34.01
C ALA A 67 14.16 17.90 -34.34
N GLU A 68 14.99 17.73 -33.31
CA GLU A 68 16.45 17.55 -33.39
C GLU A 68 16.87 16.32 -32.59
N ASP A 69 18.02 15.75 -32.93
CA ASP A 69 18.62 14.67 -32.14
C ASP A 69 19.05 15.21 -30.77
N LEU A 70 18.43 14.69 -29.71
CA LEU A 70 18.72 15.07 -28.33
C LEU A 70 19.03 13.84 -27.49
N THR A 71 20.11 13.91 -26.71
CA THR A 71 20.41 12.93 -25.67
C THR A 71 20.49 13.67 -24.35
N GLY A 72 19.76 13.19 -23.33
CA GLY A 72 19.67 13.91 -22.07
C GLY A 72 18.87 13.20 -21.00
N ASP A 73 18.80 13.82 -19.83
CA ASP A 73 18.08 13.31 -18.68
C ASP A 73 16.63 13.83 -18.69
N LEU A 74 15.66 12.90 -18.70
CA LEU A 74 14.25 13.19 -18.44
C LEU A 74 14.01 13.11 -16.93
N VAL A 75 13.42 14.15 -16.36
CA VAL A 75 13.29 14.35 -14.92
C VAL A 75 11.82 14.54 -14.54
N VAL A 76 11.30 13.64 -13.72
CA VAL A 76 9.97 13.71 -13.12
C VAL A 76 10.13 14.02 -11.64
N GLN A 77 9.60 15.16 -11.19
CA GLN A 77 9.62 15.55 -9.79
C GLN A 77 8.19 15.57 -9.26
N VAL A 78 7.96 14.91 -8.12
CA VAL A 78 6.65 14.78 -7.50
C VAL A 78 6.73 15.04 -6.01
N THR A 79 5.73 15.73 -5.48
CA THR A 79 5.51 15.92 -4.04
C THR A 79 4.18 15.26 -3.69
N PRO A 80 4.21 13.99 -3.24
CA PRO A 80 3.01 13.28 -2.83
C PRO A 80 2.32 13.99 -1.66
N GLN A 81 0.98 13.99 -1.63
CA GLN A 81 0.20 14.60 -0.54
C GLN A 81 -0.05 13.65 0.64
N ASN A 82 0.73 12.58 0.75
CA ASN A 82 0.53 11.47 1.68
C ASN A 82 1.61 11.39 2.78
N GLY A 83 2.34 12.49 3.02
CA GLY A 83 3.39 12.55 4.05
C GLY A 83 4.77 12.05 3.59
N MET A 84 4.88 11.51 2.38
CA MET A 84 6.17 11.26 1.74
C MET A 84 6.88 12.57 1.38
N GLY A 85 8.20 12.48 1.25
CA GLY A 85 9.01 13.61 0.81
C GLY A 85 8.90 13.84 -0.69
N GLU A 86 9.26 15.04 -1.13
CA GLU A 86 9.47 15.32 -2.55
C GLU A 86 10.48 14.32 -3.14
N SER A 87 10.08 13.63 -4.20
CA SER A 87 10.89 12.63 -4.89
C SER A 87 11.14 13.06 -6.33
N THR A 88 12.38 12.87 -6.80
CA THR A 88 12.79 13.18 -8.17
C THR A 88 13.28 11.92 -8.84
N TYR A 89 12.73 11.56 -9.99
CA TYR A 89 13.10 10.41 -10.79
C TYR A 89 13.76 10.87 -12.08
N VAL A 90 14.87 10.24 -12.45
CA VAL A 90 15.72 10.62 -13.58
C VAL A 90 16.00 9.40 -14.43
N ARG A 91 15.74 9.52 -15.73
CA ARG A 91 16.08 8.49 -16.71
C ARG A 91 16.79 9.11 -17.91
N ARG A 92 17.88 8.48 -18.35
CA ARG A 92 18.58 8.90 -19.57
C ARG A 92 17.76 8.49 -20.79
N VAL A 93 17.56 9.41 -21.72
CA VAL A 93 16.77 9.18 -22.93
C VAL A 93 17.52 9.70 -24.16
N GLU A 94 17.39 8.95 -25.25
CA GLU A 94 17.87 9.32 -26.58
C GLU A 94 16.64 9.55 -27.47
N LEU A 95 16.56 10.76 -28.04
CA LEU A 95 15.45 11.25 -28.83
C LEU A 95 15.95 11.54 -30.25
N PRO A 96 15.82 10.59 -31.19
CA PRO A 96 16.09 10.84 -32.59
C PRO A 96 15.11 11.88 -33.15
N ALA A 97 15.58 12.75 -34.04
CA ALA A 97 14.78 13.78 -34.68
C ALA A 97 13.53 13.19 -35.35
N GLY A 98 12.37 13.77 -35.06
CA GLY A 98 11.07 13.41 -35.64
C GLY A 98 10.49 12.08 -35.15
N THR A 99 11.16 11.35 -34.26
CA THR A 99 10.67 10.06 -33.73
C THR A 99 10.09 10.24 -32.34
N ALA A 100 8.87 9.77 -32.13
CA ALA A 100 8.26 9.71 -30.81
C ALA A 100 8.92 8.58 -30.00
N LYS A 101 9.38 8.90 -28.79
CA LYS A 101 9.98 7.95 -27.86
C LYS A 101 9.13 7.89 -26.59
N GLU A 102 8.64 6.70 -26.26
CA GLU A 102 7.96 6.46 -24.99
C GLU A 102 8.96 6.03 -23.91
N VAL A 103 8.77 6.55 -22.70
CA VAL A 103 9.54 6.24 -21.52
C VAL A 103 8.57 6.09 -20.35
N VAL A 104 8.68 4.98 -19.63
CA VAL A 104 7.79 4.67 -18.49
C VAL A 104 8.56 4.83 -17.17
N PHE A 105 7.96 5.52 -16.21
CA PHE A 105 8.44 5.62 -14.82
C PHE A 105 7.46 4.93 -13.87
N ALA A 106 7.96 4.38 -12.77
CA ALA A 106 7.14 4.03 -11.62
C ALA A 106 7.02 5.26 -10.72
N ILE A 107 5.81 5.80 -10.56
CA ILE A 107 5.55 6.99 -9.74
C ILE A 107 4.58 6.63 -8.62
N PRO A 108 4.83 7.04 -7.37
CA PRO A 108 3.90 6.80 -6.27
C PRO A 108 2.52 7.38 -6.59
N GLY A 109 1.48 6.57 -6.37
CA GLY A 109 0.10 6.97 -6.57
C GLY A 109 -0.29 8.10 -5.64
N GLY A 110 -0.88 9.13 -6.23
CA GLY A 110 -1.29 10.33 -5.52
C GLY A 110 -1.99 11.31 -6.45
N SER A 111 -2.57 12.35 -5.86
CA SER A 111 -3.16 13.45 -6.61
C SER A 111 -2.10 14.49 -6.98
N TYR A 112 -1.81 14.62 -8.28
CA TYR A 112 -0.80 15.53 -8.79
C TYR A 112 -1.39 16.66 -9.64
N SER A 113 -0.74 17.82 -9.54
CA SER A 113 -1.09 19.04 -10.26
C SER A 113 0.18 19.78 -10.69
N ARG A 114 0.01 20.92 -11.36
CA ARG A 114 1.12 21.84 -11.70
C ARG A 114 1.92 22.27 -10.47
N ASN A 115 1.29 22.34 -9.31
CA ASN A 115 1.95 22.79 -8.10
C ASN A 115 2.69 21.65 -7.39
N THR A 116 2.25 20.41 -7.56
CA THR A 116 2.79 19.24 -6.81
C THR A 116 3.63 18.31 -7.68
N SER A 117 3.80 18.65 -8.97
CA SER A 117 4.62 17.88 -9.90
C SER A 117 5.24 18.75 -10.98
N LEU A 118 6.39 18.33 -11.49
CA LEU A 118 7.13 19.02 -12.53
C LEU A 118 7.86 18.01 -13.43
N LEU A 119 7.75 18.20 -14.74
CA LEU A 119 8.48 17.45 -15.74
C LEU A 119 9.50 18.37 -16.42
N ARG A 120 10.76 17.94 -16.52
CA ARG A 120 11.83 18.69 -17.20
C ARG A 120 12.70 17.75 -18.02
N PHE A 121 13.25 18.28 -19.11
CA PHE A 121 14.27 17.59 -19.90
C PHE A 121 15.57 18.39 -19.89
N TYR A 122 16.69 17.72 -19.60
CA TYR A 122 18.02 18.33 -19.56
C TYR A 122 18.88 17.72 -20.67
N PRO A 123 19.18 18.46 -21.75
CA PRO A 123 20.17 18.03 -22.74
C PRO A 123 21.51 17.74 -22.04
N GLY A 124 22.05 16.54 -22.23
CA GLY A 124 23.21 16.05 -21.49
C GLY A 124 22.85 15.48 -20.11
N SER A 125 22.99 16.29 -19.05
CA SER A 125 22.83 15.82 -17.66
C SER A 125 22.11 16.83 -16.78
N VAL A 126 21.28 16.31 -15.88
CA VAL A 126 20.56 17.07 -14.84
C VAL A 126 21.49 17.82 -13.87
N GLU A 127 22.75 17.38 -13.72
CA GLU A 127 23.68 17.92 -12.72
C GLU A 127 24.37 19.23 -13.14
N THR A 128 24.51 19.43 -14.45
CA THR A 128 25.31 20.54 -15.02
C THR A 128 24.59 21.31 -16.13
N GLY A 129 23.49 20.78 -16.64
CA GLY A 129 22.73 21.35 -17.75
C GLY A 129 21.59 22.27 -17.32
N GLU A 130 21.13 23.10 -18.26
CA GLU A 130 19.87 23.83 -18.14
C GLU A 130 18.73 23.03 -18.78
N SER A 131 17.52 23.15 -18.22
CA SER A 131 16.36 22.43 -18.77
C SER A 131 15.89 23.06 -20.07
N LEU A 132 15.61 22.23 -21.08
CA LEU A 132 14.93 22.64 -22.30
C LEU A 132 13.41 22.71 -22.05
N PRO A 133 12.72 23.82 -22.37
CA PRO A 133 11.29 23.93 -22.16
C PRO A 133 10.49 23.12 -23.20
N PHE A 134 9.43 22.47 -22.74
CA PHE A 134 8.44 21.87 -23.62
C PHE A 134 7.62 22.95 -24.33
N ARG A 135 7.56 22.88 -25.66
CA ARG A 135 6.82 23.85 -26.49
C ARG A 135 5.36 23.45 -26.68
N GLU A 136 5.08 22.15 -26.63
CA GLU A 136 3.74 21.57 -26.71
C GLU A 136 3.55 20.51 -25.63
N GLY A 137 2.33 20.41 -25.10
CA GLY A 137 1.98 19.46 -24.04
C GLY A 137 2.05 20.01 -22.62
N ARG A 138 1.92 19.11 -21.63
CA ARG A 138 1.91 19.46 -20.20
C ARG A 138 3.20 19.00 -19.53
N ALA A 139 4.00 19.95 -19.08
CA ALA A 139 5.23 19.73 -18.31
C ALA A 139 4.99 19.40 -16.82
N TYR A 140 3.86 18.77 -16.49
CA TYR A 140 3.45 18.40 -15.14
C TYR A 140 2.40 17.30 -15.21
N LEU A 141 2.22 16.58 -14.10
CA LEU A 141 1.23 15.52 -13.98
C LEU A 141 -0.13 16.10 -13.61
N SER A 142 -1.19 15.53 -14.18
CA SER A 142 -2.57 15.95 -13.93
C SER A 142 -3.41 14.70 -13.75
N GLY A 143 -3.72 14.38 -12.50
CA GLY A 143 -4.55 13.23 -12.15
C GLY A 143 -4.87 13.28 -10.67
N SER A 144 -6.08 12.86 -10.32
CA SER A 144 -6.47 12.62 -8.93
C SER A 144 -6.46 11.13 -8.67
N SER A 145 -5.86 10.70 -7.57
CA SER A 145 -6.03 9.33 -7.11
C SER A 145 -7.51 9.05 -6.89
N GLN A 146 -7.94 7.85 -7.29
CA GLN A 146 -9.30 7.41 -7.08
C GLN A 146 -9.34 6.53 -5.83
N TYR A 147 -10.34 6.77 -4.99
CA TYR A 147 -10.69 5.84 -3.92
C TYR A 147 -11.57 4.74 -4.49
N GLY A 148 -11.16 3.49 -4.32
CA GLY A 148 -11.84 2.29 -4.81
C GLY A 148 -10.98 1.45 -5.76
N GLY A 149 -11.42 0.22 -6.02
CA GLY A 149 -10.59 -0.78 -6.71
C GLY A 149 -10.43 -0.53 -8.22
N ILE A 150 -9.23 -0.73 -8.74
CA ILE A 150 -8.90 -0.64 -10.18
C ILE A 150 -8.73 -2.05 -10.74
N VAL A 151 -9.55 -2.38 -11.73
CA VAL A 151 -9.55 -3.68 -12.43
C VAL A 151 -9.06 -3.47 -13.85
N GLY A 152 -7.87 -3.98 -14.17
CA GLY A 152 -7.36 -4.03 -15.54
C GLY A 152 -7.96 -5.21 -16.29
N VAL A 153 -8.36 -5.03 -17.55
CA VAL A 153 -9.04 -6.05 -18.35
C VAL A 153 -8.33 -6.27 -19.68
N LEU A 154 -7.61 -7.38 -19.80
CA LEU A 154 -7.07 -7.92 -21.05
C LEU A 154 -8.08 -8.91 -21.63
N ALA A 155 -8.87 -8.48 -22.62
CA ALA A 155 -9.92 -9.32 -23.17
C ALA A 155 -10.12 -9.07 -24.67
N SER A 156 -10.62 -10.07 -25.39
CA SER A 156 -11.08 -9.86 -26.77
C SER A 156 -12.30 -8.93 -26.85
N ASP A 157 -13.09 -8.86 -25.77
CA ASP A 157 -14.24 -7.99 -25.63
C ASP A 157 -14.01 -6.98 -24.48
N PRO A 158 -13.97 -5.67 -24.75
CA PRO A 158 -13.74 -4.65 -23.72
C PRO A 158 -14.89 -4.51 -22.71
N ASP A 159 -16.08 -5.08 -22.98
CA ASP A 159 -17.21 -5.09 -22.05
C ASP A 159 -17.13 -6.20 -20.99
N THR A 160 -16.05 -7.00 -20.98
CA THR A 160 -15.78 -7.98 -19.92
C THR A 160 -15.93 -7.35 -18.52
N MET A 161 -16.77 -7.97 -17.68
CA MET A 161 -17.06 -7.53 -16.31
C MET A 161 -17.64 -6.12 -16.15
N ASN A 162 -18.15 -5.47 -17.21
CA ASN A 162 -18.71 -4.12 -17.14
C ASN A 162 -19.84 -3.99 -16.07
N PHE A 163 -20.50 -5.09 -15.71
CA PHE A 163 -21.47 -5.15 -14.60
C PHE A 163 -20.89 -4.71 -13.25
N LEU A 164 -19.57 -4.80 -13.00
CA LEU A 164 -18.96 -4.32 -11.76
C LEU A 164 -19.05 -2.78 -11.60
N SER A 165 -19.17 -2.03 -12.70
CA SER A 165 -19.38 -0.58 -12.65
C SER A 165 -20.72 -0.19 -12.00
N LEU A 166 -21.70 -1.10 -11.93
CA LEU A 166 -22.98 -0.87 -11.26
C LEU A 166 -22.87 -0.83 -9.73
N GLN A 167 -21.79 -1.37 -9.16
CA GLN A 167 -21.54 -1.39 -7.70
C GLN A 167 -21.16 0.00 -7.15
N GLN A 168 -20.83 0.96 -8.03
CA GLN A 168 -20.58 2.35 -7.63
C GLN A 168 -21.77 2.98 -6.88
N ALA A 169 -22.99 2.48 -7.07
CA ALA A 169 -24.19 2.92 -6.34
C ALA A 169 -24.22 2.49 -4.85
N GLY A 170 -23.37 1.55 -4.43
CA GLY A 170 -23.30 1.00 -3.07
C GLY A 170 -22.19 1.57 -2.18
N GLY A 171 -21.41 2.56 -2.66
CA GLY A 171 -20.34 3.21 -1.90
C GLY A 171 -18.92 2.66 -2.11
N GLN A 172 -18.74 1.68 -3.01
CA GLN A 172 -17.44 1.17 -3.45
C GLN A 172 -17.24 1.51 -4.93
N ALA A 173 -16.31 2.41 -5.25
CA ALA A 173 -16.08 2.82 -6.64
C ALA A 173 -15.10 1.88 -7.36
N ILE A 174 -15.59 0.85 -8.04
CA ILE A 174 -14.75 0.00 -8.90
C ILE A 174 -14.58 0.68 -10.27
N SER A 175 -13.34 0.79 -10.73
CA SER A 175 -13.00 1.28 -12.07
C SER A 175 -12.47 0.13 -12.91
N LEU A 176 -13.16 -0.18 -14.01
CA LEU A 176 -12.65 -1.09 -15.02
C LEU A 176 -11.85 -0.30 -16.05
N VAL A 177 -10.66 -0.80 -16.38
CA VAL A 177 -9.77 -0.22 -17.38
C VAL A 177 -9.49 -1.29 -18.43
N PRO A 178 -10.00 -1.14 -19.67
CA PRO A 178 -9.60 -2.04 -20.76
C PRO A 178 -8.11 -1.82 -21.06
N LEU A 179 -7.39 -2.93 -21.24
CA LEU A 179 -5.96 -2.96 -21.50
C LEU A 179 -5.69 -3.75 -22.79
N GLU A 180 -4.60 -3.39 -23.45
CA GLU A 180 -3.99 -4.15 -24.54
C GLU A 180 -2.67 -4.79 -24.07
N ALA A 181 -2.11 -5.70 -24.87
CA ALA A 181 -0.84 -6.36 -24.52
C ALA A 181 0.30 -5.35 -24.28
N ASP A 182 0.34 -4.27 -25.07
CA ASP A 182 1.34 -3.20 -24.96
C ASP A 182 1.18 -2.33 -23.70
N ASP A 183 0.02 -2.42 -23.03
CA ASP A 183 -0.21 -1.75 -21.75
C ASP A 183 0.50 -2.44 -20.58
N ILE A 184 0.85 -3.72 -20.74
CA ILE A 184 1.59 -4.51 -19.75
C ILE A 184 3.09 -4.30 -19.95
N GLY A 185 3.76 -3.73 -18.95
CA GLY A 185 5.21 -3.58 -18.94
C GLY A 185 5.94 -4.86 -18.58
N ASP A 186 7.26 -4.83 -18.71
CA ASP A 186 8.21 -5.86 -18.25
C ASP A 186 8.58 -5.73 -16.75
N ASN A 187 8.14 -4.66 -16.09
CA ASN A 187 8.43 -4.40 -14.69
C ASN A 187 7.20 -4.71 -13.81
N PRO A 188 7.27 -5.71 -12.92
CA PRO A 188 6.14 -6.13 -12.08
C PRO A 188 5.60 -5.00 -11.19
N ILE A 189 6.44 -4.06 -10.76
CA ILE A 189 6.00 -2.98 -9.86
C ILE A 189 5.01 -2.02 -10.53
N LEU A 190 5.00 -1.95 -11.86
CA LEU A 190 4.06 -1.09 -12.58
C LEU A 190 2.64 -1.66 -12.57
N LEU A 191 2.49 -2.97 -12.33
CA LEU A 191 1.18 -3.61 -12.16
C LEU A 191 0.61 -3.36 -10.76
N ASP A 192 1.41 -2.93 -9.78
CA ASP A 192 0.93 -2.60 -8.42
C ASP A 192 -0.18 -1.54 -8.46
N GLY A 193 -0.23 -0.69 -9.51
CA GLY A 193 -1.33 0.26 -9.74
C GLY A 193 -2.70 -0.38 -9.99
N LEU A 194 -2.76 -1.68 -10.28
CA LEU A 194 -3.98 -2.46 -10.40
C LEU A 194 -4.25 -3.23 -9.10
N ASP A 195 -5.52 -3.39 -8.74
CA ASP A 195 -5.93 -4.30 -7.66
C ASP A 195 -6.21 -5.70 -8.23
N VAL A 196 -6.84 -5.76 -9.41
CA VAL A 196 -7.16 -7.01 -10.10
C VAL A 196 -6.79 -6.89 -11.58
N LEU A 197 -6.22 -7.95 -12.15
CA LEU A 197 -6.01 -8.11 -13.58
C LEU A 197 -6.91 -9.25 -14.09
N VAL A 198 -7.73 -8.97 -15.10
CA VAL A 198 -8.66 -9.94 -15.69
C VAL A 198 -8.18 -10.28 -17.08
N LEU A 199 -7.93 -11.56 -17.34
CA LEU A 199 -7.72 -12.11 -18.67
C LEU A 199 -8.98 -12.88 -19.07
N ASN A 200 -9.66 -12.49 -20.15
CA ASN A 200 -10.89 -13.15 -20.58
C ASN A 200 -10.95 -13.31 -22.11
N ASP A 201 -10.93 -14.57 -22.57
CA ASP A 201 -10.76 -14.93 -23.99
C ASP A 201 -9.62 -14.12 -24.64
N PHE A 202 -8.54 -13.88 -23.91
CA PHE A 202 -7.34 -13.19 -24.40
C PHE A 202 -6.29 -14.21 -24.84
N ALA A 203 -5.44 -13.86 -25.81
CA ALA A 203 -4.39 -14.74 -26.27
C ALA A 203 -3.14 -14.53 -25.41
N ALA A 204 -3.08 -15.18 -24.24
CA ALA A 204 -2.00 -14.95 -23.29
C ALA A 204 -0.62 -15.34 -23.84
N ASP A 205 -0.57 -16.26 -24.81
CA ASP A 205 0.63 -16.64 -25.56
C ASP A 205 1.17 -15.52 -26.49
N THR A 206 0.44 -14.42 -26.65
CA THR A 206 0.93 -13.22 -27.36
C THR A 206 1.74 -12.28 -26.47
N LEU A 207 1.71 -12.47 -25.15
CA LEU A 207 2.58 -11.75 -24.22
C LEU A 207 4.01 -12.24 -24.38
N SER A 208 4.96 -11.31 -24.25
CA SER A 208 6.38 -11.66 -24.14
C SER A 208 6.67 -12.43 -22.84
N ALA A 209 7.80 -13.13 -22.78
CA ALA A 209 8.20 -13.84 -21.57
C ALA A 209 8.35 -12.88 -20.39
N GLU A 210 8.92 -11.70 -20.63
CA GLU A 210 9.13 -10.66 -19.64
C GLU A 210 7.82 -10.09 -19.09
N GLN A 211 6.79 -9.92 -19.93
CA GLN A 211 5.45 -9.50 -19.48
C GLN A 211 4.76 -10.58 -18.64
N SER A 212 4.88 -11.84 -19.05
CA SER A 212 4.32 -12.96 -18.30
C SER A 212 4.98 -13.15 -16.94
N ASP A 213 6.30 -13.00 -16.88
CA ASP A 213 7.07 -13.01 -15.63
C ASP A 213 6.68 -11.81 -14.74
N ALA A 214 6.46 -10.62 -15.32
CA ALA A 214 5.99 -9.46 -14.57
C ALA A 214 4.61 -9.69 -13.95
N ILE A 215 3.66 -10.30 -14.66
CA ILE A 215 2.35 -10.67 -14.12
C ILE A 215 2.49 -11.68 -12.99
N ARG A 216 3.32 -12.72 -13.19
CA ARG A 216 3.59 -13.75 -12.17
C ARG A 216 4.15 -13.16 -10.88
N SER A 217 5.22 -12.37 -10.98
CA SER A 217 5.82 -11.72 -9.81
C SER A 217 4.90 -10.69 -9.16
N TRP A 218 4.01 -10.05 -9.92
CA TRP A 218 2.98 -9.19 -9.35
C TRP A 218 1.93 -9.97 -8.54
N VAL A 219 1.45 -11.12 -9.05
CA VAL A 219 0.55 -12.02 -8.31
C VAL A 219 1.22 -12.51 -7.03
N GLU A 220 2.46 -13.00 -7.13
CA GLU A 220 3.26 -13.47 -5.99
C GLU A 220 3.40 -12.41 -4.89
N ARG A 221 3.47 -11.12 -5.28
CA ARG A 221 3.56 -9.95 -4.36
C ARG A 221 2.22 -9.46 -3.80
N GLY A 222 1.11 -10.12 -4.13
CA GLY A 222 -0.23 -9.79 -3.62
C GLY A 222 -1.23 -9.25 -4.64
N GLY A 223 -0.91 -9.36 -5.94
CA GLY A 223 -1.88 -9.09 -7.02
C GLY A 223 -2.94 -10.18 -7.13
N SER A 224 -4.14 -9.81 -7.61
CA SER A 224 -5.22 -10.77 -7.89
C SER A 224 -5.44 -10.93 -9.40
N LEU A 225 -5.38 -12.17 -9.88
CA LEU A 225 -5.47 -12.50 -11.31
C LEU A 225 -6.74 -13.30 -11.58
N VAL A 226 -7.56 -12.89 -12.54
CA VAL A 226 -8.79 -13.60 -12.92
C VAL A 226 -8.64 -14.16 -14.33
N PHE A 227 -8.74 -15.47 -14.48
CA PHE A 227 -8.85 -16.13 -15.78
C PHE A 227 -10.30 -16.47 -16.11
N GLY A 228 -10.80 -15.95 -17.22
CA GLY A 228 -12.10 -16.29 -17.80
C GLY A 228 -12.01 -16.74 -19.25
N GLY A 229 -13.17 -17.01 -19.85
CA GLY A 229 -13.28 -17.13 -21.31
C GLY A 229 -14.02 -18.36 -21.80
N GLY A 230 -14.53 -19.23 -20.92
CA GLY A 230 -15.32 -20.40 -21.33
C GLY A 230 -14.63 -21.23 -22.43
N ALA A 231 -15.13 -21.16 -23.67
CA ALA A 231 -14.50 -21.82 -24.82
C ALA A 231 -13.07 -21.32 -25.12
N GLY A 232 -12.79 -20.05 -24.87
CA GLY A 232 -11.48 -19.41 -25.01
C GLY A 232 -10.54 -19.64 -23.83
N TYR A 233 -10.96 -20.32 -22.76
CA TYR A 233 -10.18 -20.44 -21.53
C TYR A 233 -8.76 -20.99 -21.73
N ALA A 234 -8.61 -22.05 -22.54
CA ALA A 234 -7.30 -22.64 -22.81
C ALA A 234 -6.34 -21.66 -23.51
N LYS A 235 -6.88 -20.68 -24.26
CA LYS A 235 -6.13 -19.59 -24.87
C LYS A 235 -5.75 -18.52 -23.83
N THR A 236 -6.68 -18.24 -22.91
CA THR A 236 -6.51 -17.27 -21.82
C THR A 236 -5.45 -17.71 -20.80
N SER A 237 -5.41 -18.99 -20.45
CA SER A 237 -4.49 -19.53 -19.44
C SER A 237 -3.13 -19.95 -20.02
N ALA A 238 -2.94 -19.83 -21.33
CA ALA A 238 -1.73 -20.30 -22.01
C ALA A 238 -0.49 -19.58 -21.47
N GLY A 239 0.52 -20.34 -21.01
CA GLY A 239 1.73 -19.79 -20.38
C GLY A 239 1.59 -19.47 -18.88
N PHE A 240 0.40 -19.65 -18.31
CA PHE A 240 0.11 -19.49 -16.88
C PHE A 240 -0.61 -20.72 -16.29
N GLU A 241 -0.42 -21.88 -16.90
CA GLU A 241 -1.08 -23.12 -16.48
C GLU A 241 -0.71 -23.52 -15.05
N ASP A 242 0.46 -23.12 -14.58
CA ASP A 242 0.93 -23.35 -13.22
C ASP A 242 0.21 -22.46 -12.19
N LEU A 243 -0.10 -21.19 -12.54
CA LEU A 243 -0.89 -20.27 -11.72
C LEU A 243 -2.41 -20.56 -11.77
N SER A 244 -2.88 -21.24 -12.81
CA SER A 244 -4.30 -21.55 -12.96
C SER A 244 -4.85 -22.42 -11.80
N PRO A 245 -6.00 -22.09 -11.19
CA PRO A 245 -6.67 -22.94 -10.20
C PRO A 245 -7.19 -24.28 -10.75
N VAL A 246 -7.29 -24.40 -12.06
CA VAL A 246 -7.85 -25.58 -12.73
C VAL A 246 -6.93 -26.12 -13.82
N GLU A 247 -7.03 -27.41 -14.08
CA GLU A 247 -6.40 -28.05 -15.23
C GLU A 247 -7.43 -28.24 -16.34
N ALA A 248 -7.27 -27.53 -17.45
CA ALA A 248 -8.14 -27.66 -18.60
C ALA A 248 -7.82 -28.93 -19.39
N SER A 249 -8.84 -29.75 -19.64
CA SER A 249 -8.77 -30.98 -20.45
C SER A 249 -9.13 -30.77 -21.93
N GLY A 250 -9.50 -29.54 -22.30
CA GLY A 250 -9.90 -29.15 -23.65
C GLY A 250 -11.39 -29.31 -23.95
N GLY A 251 -11.89 -28.46 -24.85
CA GLY A 251 -13.30 -28.39 -25.22
C GLY A 251 -14.18 -27.75 -24.14
N THR A 252 -15.50 -27.80 -24.37
CA THR A 252 -16.49 -27.16 -23.50
C THR A 252 -17.65 -28.09 -23.18
N SER A 253 -18.36 -27.79 -22.10
CA SER A 253 -19.61 -28.42 -21.75
C SER A 253 -20.66 -27.39 -21.34
N SER A 254 -21.93 -27.81 -21.39
CA SER A 254 -23.06 -27.00 -20.92
C SER A 254 -23.32 -27.34 -19.45
N VAL A 255 -23.17 -26.37 -18.55
CA VAL A 255 -23.34 -26.56 -17.10
C VAL A 255 -24.42 -25.61 -16.58
N SER A 256 -25.20 -26.02 -15.57
CA SER A 256 -26.24 -25.19 -14.99
C SER A 256 -25.66 -23.93 -14.34
N ALA A 257 -26.28 -22.77 -14.55
CA ALA A 257 -25.90 -21.53 -13.87
C ALA A 257 -26.50 -21.40 -12.47
N ALA A 258 -27.40 -22.32 -12.08
CA ALA A 258 -28.11 -22.27 -10.80
C ALA A 258 -27.20 -22.17 -9.56
N PRO A 259 -26.02 -22.82 -9.51
CA PRO A 259 -25.12 -22.71 -8.36
C PRO A 259 -24.60 -21.28 -8.10
N LEU A 260 -24.64 -20.37 -9.08
CA LEU A 260 -24.17 -18.99 -8.91
C LEU A 260 -25.20 -18.07 -8.24
N VAL A 261 -26.48 -18.44 -8.27
CA VAL A 261 -27.60 -17.60 -7.78
C VAL A 261 -27.46 -17.15 -6.32
N PRO A 262 -27.01 -18.01 -5.37
CA PRO A 262 -26.76 -17.58 -3.99
C PRO A 262 -25.82 -16.37 -3.92
N GLY A 263 -24.65 -16.48 -4.55
CA GLY A 263 -23.63 -15.42 -4.50
C GLY A 263 -24.09 -14.10 -5.10
N GLY A 264 -25.01 -14.13 -6.07
CA GLY A 264 -25.63 -12.94 -6.66
C GLY A 264 -26.75 -12.30 -5.84
N ASP A 265 -26.75 -12.43 -4.51
CA ASP A 265 -27.79 -11.92 -3.60
C ASP A 265 -29.21 -12.45 -3.91
N GLY A 266 -29.28 -13.69 -4.41
CA GLY A 266 -30.56 -14.32 -4.77
C GLY A 266 -31.30 -13.63 -5.92
N LYS A 267 -30.62 -12.78 -6.71
CA LYS A 267 -31.22 -12.16 -7.89
C LYS A 267 -31.64 -13.27 -8.87
N PRO A 268 -32.88 -13.23 -9.38
CA PRO A 268 -33.40 -14.33 -10.18
C PRO A 268 -32.60 -14.48 -11.47
N LEU A 269 -32.23 -15.72 -11.77
CA LEU A 269 -31.73 -16.15 -13.07
C LEU A 269 -32.79 -17.08 -13.69
N ALA A 270 -33.01 -16.99 -15.01
CA ALA A 270 -34.06 -17.78 -15.65
C ALA A 270 -33.83 -19.28 -15.40
N SER A 271 -34.89 -20.00 -15.00
CA SER A 271 -34.78 -21.45 -14.74
C SER A 271 -34.32 -22.21 -15.98
N GLY A 272 -33.37 -23.13 -15.81
CA GLY A 272 -32.77 -23.87 -16.91
C GLY A 272 -31.68 -23.11 -17.68
N THR A 273 -31.23 -21.95 -17.17
CA THR A 273 -30.06 -21.26 -17.72
C THR A 273 -28.83 -22.15 -17.62
N ALA A 274 -28.19 -22.40 -18.75
CA ALA A 274 -26.93 -23.14 -18.83
C ALA A 274 -25.84 -22.26 -19.45
N LEU A 275 -24.61 -22.48 -19.02
CA LEU A 275 -23.41 -21.76 -19.42
C LEU A 275 -22.53 -22.70 -20.24
N THR A 276 -21.87 -22.15 -21.25
CA THR A 276 -20.77 -22.86 -21.92
C THR A 276 -19.52 -22.71 -21.08
N VAL A 277 -19.06 -23.82 -20.50
CA VAL A 277 -17.97 -23.86 -19.52
C VAL A 277 -16.81 -24.69 -20.06
N ALA A 278 -15.58 -24.25 -19.79
CA ALA A 278 -14.38 -25.02 -20.13
C ALA A 278 -14.40 -26.36 -19.39
N ASN A 279 -14.03 -27.46 -20.07
CA ASN A 279 -13.85 -28.73 -19.37
C ASN A 279 -12.55 -28.68 -18.56
N ALA A 280 -12.65 -28.35 -17.29
CA ALA A 280 -11.51 -28.26 -16.39
C ALA A 280 -11.81 -28.92 -15.04
N ALA A 281 -10.77 -29.46 -14.41
CA ALA A 281 -10.82 -30.01 -13.06
C ALA A 281 -10.06 -29.10 -12.11
N ALA A 282 -10.56 -28.89 -10.89
CA ALA A 282 -9.85 -28.12 -9.88
C ALA A 282 -8.56 -28.83 -9.46
N LYS A 283 -7.49 -28.06 -9.29
CA LYS A 283 -6.24 -28.56 -8.71
C LYS A 283 -6.42 -28.86 -7.21
N PRO A 284 -5.56 -29.71 -6.61
CA PRO A 284 -5.66 -30.06 -5.19
C PRO A 284 -5.67 -28.84 -4.25
N ASP A 285 -4.90 -27.80 -4.59
CA ASP A 285 -4.74 -26.60 -3.77
C ASP A 285 -5.79 -25.52 -4.09
N ALA A 286 -6.66 -25.77 -5.08
CA ALA A 286 -7.72 -24.85 -5.48
C ALA A 286 -9.01 -25.09 -4.70
N GLN A 287 -9.65 -24.00 -4.32
CA GLN A 287 -10.92 -24.00 -3.62
C GLN A 287 -12.06 -23.68 -4.60
N VAL A 288 -12.94 -24.65 -4.83
CA VAL A 288 -14.13 -24.45 -5.67
C VAL A 288 -15.19 -23.67 -4.90
N ARG A 289 -15.46 -22.44 -5.33
CA ARG A 289 -16.46 -21.55 -4.71
C ARG A 289 -17.87 -21.86 -5.18
N TYR A 290 -18.02 -22.12 -6.47
CA TYR A 290 -19.28 -22.45 -7.11
C TYR A 290 -19.05 -23.49 -8.21
N GLY A 291 -19.92 -24.50 -8.30
CA GLY A 291 -19.78 -25.58 -9.28
C GLY A 291 -20.90 -26.62 -9.18
N GLU A 292 -20.83 -27.62 -10.06
CA GLU A 292 -21.76 -28.77 -10.09
C GLU A 292 -20.97 -30.04 -10.43
N GLU A 293 -21.18 -31.13 -9.68
CA GLU A 293 -20.71 -32.50 -10.00
C GLU A 293 -19.31 -32.56 -10.65
N GLU A 294 -18.27 -32.12 -9.92
CA GLU A 294 -16.85 -32.09 -10.34
C GLU A 294 -16.49 -31.05 -11.42
N ARG A 295 -17.40 -30.14 -11.79
CA ARG A 295 -17.13 -29.05 -12.73
C ARG A 295 -17.17 -27.69 -12.02
N PRO A 296 -16.01 -27.05 -11.80
CA PRO A 296 -15.97 -25.72 -11.20
C PRO A 296 -16.55 -24.69 -12.16
N LEU A 297 -17.45 -23.84 -11.66
CA LEU A 297 -17.89 -22.61 -12.33
C LEU A 297 -17.04 -21.43 -11.90
N ILE A 298 -16.69 -21.38 -10.61
CA ILE A 298 -15.75 -20.43 -10.03
C ILE A 298 -14.87 -21.19 -9.03
N ALA A 299 -13.56 -21.04 -9.17
CA ALA A 299 -12.59 -21.54 -8.21
C ALA A 299 -11.54 -20.47 -7.93
N SER A 300 -10.86 -20.55 -6.79
CA SER A 300 -9.67 -19.73 -6.52
C SER A 300 -8.54 -20.57 -5.97
N MET A 301 -7.31 -20.09 -6.13
CA MET A 301 -6.11 -20.74 -5.62
C MET A 301 -5.16 -19.65 -5.10
N PRO A 302 -4.70 -19.72 -3.85
CA PRO A 302 -3.71 -18.79 -3.34
C PRO A 302 -2.37 -19.01 -4.06
N VAL A 303 -1.68 -17.93 -4.39
CA VAL A 303 -0.34 -17.95 -4.99
C VAL A 303 0.53 -16.96 -4.21
N GLN A 304 1.36 -17.49 -3.32
CA GLN A 304 2.12 -16.71 -2.34
C GLN A 304 1.23 -15.67 -1.63
N ALA A 305 1.52 -14.38 -1.76
CA ALA A 305 0.73 -13.31 -1.13
C ALA A 305 -0.53 -12.92 -1.93
N GLY A 306 -0.70 -13.41 -3.16
CA GLY A 306 -1.83 -13.10 -4.03
C GLY A 306 -2.83 -14.24 -4.21
N GLU A 307 -3.82 -14.02 -5.06
CA GLU A 307 -4.87 -14.99 -5.34
C GLU A 307 -5.15 -15.06 -6.85
N VAL A 308 -5.34 -16.28 -7.36
CA VAL A 308 -5.75 -16.50 -8.74
C VAL A 308 -7.16 -17.07 -8.77
N TRP A 309 -8.01 -16.45 -9.57
CA TRP A 309 -9.41 -16.81 -9.76
C TRP A 309 -9.63 -17.44 -11.13
N TYR A 310 -10.49 -18.45 -11.15
CA TYR A 310 -10.98 -19.10 -12.34
C TYR A 310 -12.46 -18.81 -12.50
N ALA A 311 -12.86 -18.31 -13.67
CA ALA A 311 -14.24 -18.24 -14.13
C ALA A 311 -14.39 -19.23 -15.30
N GLY A 312 -15.18 -20.29 -15.08
CA GLY A 312 -15.36 -21.33 -16.09
C GLY A 312 -16.14 -20.90 -17.31
N TYR A 313 -16.78 -19.73 -17.28
CA TYR A 313 -17.56 -19.15 -18.37
C TYR A 313 -16.89 -17.87 -18.89
N ASP A 314 -17.42 -17.34 -19.99
CA ASP A 314 -16.96 -16.05 -20.53
C ASP A 314 -17.62 -14.88 -19.78
N LEU A 315 -16.79 -13.98 -19.24
CA LEU A 315 -17.20 -12.85 -18.43
C LEU A 315 -17.86 -11.70 -19.21
N SER A 316 -17.83 -11.69 -20.55
CA SER A 316 -18.54 -10.70 -21.38
C SER A 316 -19.88 -11.21 -21.92
N LEU A 317 -20.12 -12.52 -21.94
CA LEU A 317 -21.28 -13.10 -22.61
C LEU A 317 -22.55 -13.16 -21.73
N ALA A 318 -23.68 -12.93 -22.39
CA ALA A 318 -24.99 -13.20 -21.81
C ALA A 318 -25.15 -14.72 -21.57
N PRO A 319 -25.90 -15.14 -20.52
CA PRO A 319 -26.79 -14.31 -19.70
C PRO A 319 -26.11 -13.63 -18.51
N LEU A 320 -24.91 -14.04 -18.12
CA LEU A 320 -24.27 -13.55 -16.89
C LEU A 320 -23.79 -12.10 -17.01
N SER A 321 -23.27 -11.65 -18.15
CA SER A 321 -22.88 -10.24 -18.28
C SER A 321 -24.04 -9.26 -18.08
N SER A 322 -25.27 -9.70 -18.37
CA SER A 322 -26.51 -8.92 -18.18
C SER A 322 -27.27 -9.26 -16.89
N TRP A 323 -26.84 -10.27 -16.13
CA TRP A 323 -27.55 -10.70 -14.92
C TRP A 323 -27.27 -9.74 -13.77
N ALA A 324 -28.34 -9.25 -13.13
CA ALA A 324 -28.24 -8.31 -12.01
C ALA A 324 -27.48 -8.88 -10.79
N GLY A 325 -27.32 -10.20 -10.70
CA GLY A 325 -26.55 -10.86 -9.64
C GLY A 325 -25.04 -10.92 -9.89
N SER A 326 -24.54 -10.63 -11.10
CA SER A 326 -23.11 -10.74 -11.41
C SER A 326 -22.27 -9.71 -10.64
N SER A 327 -22.77 -8.49 -10.49
CA SER A 327 -22.13 -7.43 -9.71
C SER A 327 -21.97 -7.80 -8.23
N PRO A 328 -23.04 -8.17 -7.48
CA PRO A 328 -22.86 -8.59 -6.09
C PRO A 328 -22.06 -9.90 -5.95
N LEU A 329 -22.14 -10.83 -6.90
CA LEU A 329 -21.33 -12.06 -6.88
C LEU A 329 -19.83 -11.74 -6.91
N TRP A 330 -19.35 -11.09 -7.98
CA TRP A 330 -17.92 -10.79 -8.14
C TRP A 330 -17.44 -9.71 -7.18
N GLY A 331 -18.31 -8.76 -6.82
CA GLY A 331 -18.02 -7.77 -5.80
C GLY A 331 -17.81 -8.34 -4.40
N LYS A 332 -18.41 -9.50 -4.09
CA LYS A 332 -18.11 -10.26 -2.85
C LYS A 332 -16.80 -11.04 -2.98
N LEU A 333 -16.61 -11.75 -4.08
CA LEU A 333 -15.44 -12.60 -4.30
C LEU A 333 -14.14 -11.79 -4.30
N LEU A 334 -14.10 -10.68 -5.04
CA LEU A 334 -12.93 -9.81 -5.15
C LEU A 334 -12.83 -8.77 -4.02
N ARG A 335 -13.69 -8.85 -2.98
CA ARG A 335 -13.74 -7.81 -1.95
C ARG A 335 -12.43 -7.68 -1.17
N ALA A 336 -11.75 -8.80 -0.92
CA ALA A 336 -10.47 -8.83 -0.23
C ALA A 336 -9.33 -8.25 -1.08
N ASP A 337 -9.44 -8.42 -2.40
CA ASP A 337 -8.44 -8.00 -3.40
C ASP A 337 -8.57 -6.53 -3.75
N LEU A 338 -9.80 -6.02 -3.80
CA LEU A 338 -10.09 -4.64 -4.14
C LEU A 338 -9.84 -3.72 -2.93
N ASN A 339 -9.07 -2.65 -3.13
CA ASN A 339 -8.89 -1.58 -2.15
C ASN A 339 -10.16 -0.72 -2.02
N THR A 340 -11.25 -1.29 -1.52
CA THR A 340 -12.55 -0.62 -1.37
C THR A 340 -12.62 0.14 -0.06
N GLN A 341 -11.74 1.12 0.17
CA GLN A 341 -12.05 2.12 1.19
C GLN A 341 -13.31 2.87 0.76
N THR A 342 -14.33 2.85 1.61
CA THR A 342 -15.66 3.39 1.34
C THR A 342 -15.61 4.90 1.10
N ALA A 343 -16.30 5.36 0.06
CA ALA A 343 -16.39 6.77 -0.33
C ALA A 343 -17.17 7.68 0.66
N SER A 344 -17.52 7.20 1.85
CA SER A 344 -18.10 8.01 2.92
C SER A 344 -17.00 8.82 3.58
N GLY A 345 -16.84 10.08 3.15
CA GLY A 345 -15.84 11.01 3.66
C GLY A 345 -15.82 11.11 5.19
N VAL A 346 -14.93 10.33 5.81
CA VAL A 346 -14.45 10.47 7.18
C VAL A 346 -12.99 10.01 7.18
N SER A 347 -12.11 10.96 7.48
CA SER A 347 -10.68 10.76 7.66
C SER A 347 -10.38 9.83 8.84
N ALA A 348 -9.62 8.74 8.63
CA ALA A 348 -8.53 8.27 9.49
C ALA A 348 -8.03 6.84 9.14
N ALA A 349 -7.58 6.60 7.91
CA ALA A 349 -6.58 5.56 7.59
C ALA A 349 -6.16 5.71 6.12
N VAL A 350 -5.25 6.65 5.90
CA VAL A 350 -4.38 6.77 4.71
C VAL A 350 -4.02 5.35 4.21
N PRO A 351 -3.99 5.07 2.88
CA PRO A 351 -3.75 3.72 2.37
C PRO A 351 -2.54 3.09 3.04
N ALA A 352 -2.67 1.81 3.42
CA ALA A 352 -1.73 1.05 4.26
C ALA A 352 -0.26 1.37 3.96
N PHE A 353 0.13 1.40 2.68
CA PHE A 353 1.49 1.76 2.26
C PHE A 353 1.97 3.17 2.66
N SER A 354 1.15 4.19 2.53
CA SER A 354 1.55 5.58 2.80
C SER A 354 1.45 5.96 4.29
N SER A 355 0.55 5.31 5.04
CA SER A 355 0.53 5.41 6.51
C SER A 355 1.74 4.72 7.14
N ASP A 356 2.19 3.60 6.58
CA ASP A 356 3.29 2.79 7.12
C ASP A 356 4.57 3.62 7.25
N TYR A 357 4.96 4.34 6.19
CA TYR A 357 6.21 5.09 6.17
C TYR A 357 6.16 6.41 6.93
N TYR A 358 5.00 7.08 6.99
CA TYR A 358 4.89 8.37 7.68
C TYR A 358 5.25 8.25 9.17
N ASN A 359 4.71 7.24 9.85
CA ASN A 359 5.01 6.99 11.27
C ASN A 359 6.46 6.51 11.50
N LEU A 360 7.08 5.88 10.51
CA LEU A 360 8.49 5.50 10.59
C LEU A 360 9.44 6.68 10.45
N SER A 361 9.04 7.80 9.84
CA SER A 361 9.94 8.95 9.66
C SER A 361 10.51 9.42 11.00
N GLY A 362 9.68 9.60 12.04
CA GLY A 362 10.16 9.99 13.37
C GLY A 362 11.06 8.93 14.02
N THR A 363 10.69 7.65 13.91
CA THR A 363 11.46 6.53 14.47
C THR A 363 12.83 6.38 13.81
N LEU A 364 12.92 6.71 12.51
CA LEU A 364 14.16 6.73 11.76
C LEU A 364 15.16 7.79 12.22
N ASP A 365 14.75 8.80 13.01
CA ASP A 365 15.69 9.72 13.68
C ASP A 365 16.36 9.09 14.90
N TYR A 366 15.83 7.98 15.41
CA TYR A 366 16.41 7.26 16.52
C TYR A 366 17.48 6.28 16.02
N PHE A 367 18.74 6.74 15.99
CA PHE A 367 19.89 5.89 15.70
C PHE A 367 20.41 5.25 17.00
N PRO A 368 20.21 3.95 17.24
CA PRO A 368 20.69 3.31 18.46
C PRO A 368 22.22 3.27 18.55
N SER A 369 22.89 3.25 17.39
CA SER A 369 24.34 3.32 17.28
C SER A 369 24.93 4.69 17.62
N LEU A 370 24.10 5.75 17.67
CA LEU A 370 24.52 7.10 18.02
C LEU A 370 24.22 7.37 19.50
N SER A 371 25.17 7.04 20.37
CA SER A 371 25.07 7.42 21.78
C SER A 371 25.15 8.93 21.96
N MET A 372 24.10 9.54 22.52
CA MET A 372 24.22 10.91 23.01
C MET A 372 25.25 10.95 24.17
N PRO A 373 26.16 11.94 24.20
CA PRO A 373 27.03 12.12 25.36
C PRO A 373 26.18 12.21 26.62
N LYS A 374 26.46 11.37 27.62
CA LYS A 374 25.73 11.39 28.89
C LYS A 374 25.74 12.81 29.44
N LEU A 375 24.56 13.36 29.77
CA LEU A 375 24.42 14.71 30.32
C LEU A 375 25.33 14.90 31.55
N SER A 376 25.50 13.85 32.36
CA SER A 376 26.43 13.85 33.49
C SER A 376 27.89 14.10 33.09
N GLY A 377 28.35 13.56 31.96
CA GLY A 377 29.69 13.81 31.43
C GLY A 377 29.88 15.26 31.01
N LEU A 378 28.90 15.85 30.32
CA LEU A 378 28.87 17.27 29.97
C LEU A 378 28.89 18.17 31.22
N VAL A 379 28.07 17.85 32.23
CA VAL A 379 28.03 18.57 33.51
C VAL A 379 29.37 18.49 34.24
N TRP A 380 29.97 17.31 34.33
CA TRP A 380 31.29 17.16 34.95
C TRP A 380 32.37 17.93 34.20
N MET A 381 32.35 17.92 32.88
CA MET A 381 33.29 18.69 32.06
C MET A 381 33.12 20.20 32.28
N LEU A 382 31.87 20.70 32.39
CA LEU A 382 31.59 22.10 32.72
C LEU A 382 32.04 22.47 34.14
N LEU A 383 31.82 21.59 35.12
CA LEU A 383 32.28 21.79 36.49
C LEU A 383 33.80 21.81 36.57
N ILE A 384 34.48 20.88 35.89
CA ILE A 384 35.95 20.86 35.77
C ILE A 384 36.43 22.16 35.13
N TYR A 385 35.83 22.60 34.04
CA TYR A 385 36.16 23.88 33.41
C TYR A 385 36.02 25.06 34.37
N LEU A 386 34.91 25.16 35.12
CA LEU A 386 34.68 26.22 36.09
C LEU A 386 35.71 26.19 37.23
N VAL A 387 36.06 25.00 37.72
CA VAL A 387 37.10 24.82 38.75
C VAL A 387 38.48 25.18 38.21
N VAL A 388 38.79 24.84 36.96
CA VAL A 388 40.08 25.18 36.34
C VAL A 388 40.20 26.68 36.14
N VAL A 389 39.17 27.34 35.59
CA VAL A 389 39.22 28.78 35.25
C VAL A 389 39.11 29.68 36.47
N ALA A 390 38.23 29.38 37.43
CA ALA A 390 37.99 30.26 38.56
C ALA A 390 38.99 30.03 39.72
N PRO A 391 38.91 28.95 40.53
CA PRO A 391 39.80 28.78 41.67
C PRO A 391 41.22 28.37 41.27
N LEU A 392 41.40 27.39 40.37
CA LEU A 392 42.71 26.81 40.10
C LEU A 392 43.65 27.81 39.41
N LEU A 393 43.19 28.42 38.31
CA LEU A 393 43.97 29.40 37.56
C LEU A 393 44.25 30.66 38.39
N TYR A 394 43.27 31.14 39.16
CA TYR A 394 43.47 32.27 40.07
C TYR A 394 44.54 31.98 41.13
N LEU A 395 44.48 30.82 41.79
CA LEU A 395 45.45 30.44 42.83
C LEU A 395 46.86 30.28 42.26
N VAL A 396 46.99 29.66 41.09
CA VAL A 396 48.28 29.50 40.39
C VAL A 396 48.86 30.87 40.00
N LEU A 397 48.09 31.71 39.31
CA LEU A 397 48.56 33.03 38.88
C LEU A 397 48.83 33.97 40.07
N ARG A 398 48.06 33.86 41.16
CA ARG A 398 48.32 34.57 42.41
C ARG A 398 49.61 34.12 43.08
N LYS A 399 49.92 32.83 43.10
CA LYS A 399 51.15 32.28 43.71
C LYS A 399 52.41 32.72 42.97
N PHE A 400 52.34 32.90 41.65
CA PHE A 400 53.45 33.40 40.82
C PHE A 400 53.43 34.93 40.60
N ASP A 401 52.49 35.63 41.23
CA ASP A 401 52.26 37.08 41.14
C ASP A 401 52.15 37.64 39.71
N LYS A 402 51.51 36.85 38.81
CA LYS A 402 51.30 37.15 37.39
C LYS A 402 49.82 37.18 37.02
N ARG A 403 49.00 37.92 37.77
CA ARG A 403 47.54 37.89 37.64
C ARG A 403 47.04 38.46 36.32
N GLU A 404 47.80 39.36 35.72
CA GLU A 404 47.59 39.96 34.41
C GLU A 404 47.62 38.93 33.27
N TRP A 405 48.30 37.79 33.44
CA TRP A 405 48.30 36.70 32.47
C TRP A 405 46.96 35.96 32.37
N ALA A 406 46.03 36.21 33.29
CA ALA A 406 44.67 35.66 33.21
C ALA A 406 43.99 36.02 31.88
N TRP A 407 44.28 37.20 31.32
CA TRP A 407 43.76 37.65 30.03
C TRP A 407 44.19 36.76 28.85
N VAL A 408 45.28 36.00 28.99
CA VAL A 408 45.77 35.04 27.97
C VAL A 408 45.31 33.62 28.30
N PHE A 409 45.46 33.21 29.56
CA PHE A 409 45.16 31.83 29.95
C PHE A 409 43.66 31.51 29.99
N ILE A 410 42.79 32.47 30.32
CA ILE A 410 41.33 32.24 30.29
C ILE A 410 40.88 31.93 28.84
N PRO A 411 41.19 32.75 27.82
CA PRO A 411 40.89 32.39 26.42
C PRO A 411 41.54 31.08 25.98
N LEU A 412 42.79 30.80 26.38
CA LEU A 412 43.48 29.57 26.01
C LEU A 412 42.76 28.33 26.55
N VAL A 413 42.39 28.34 27.84
CA VAL A 413 41.65 27.24 28.48
C VAL A 413 40.27 27.10 27.84
N ALA A 414 39.62 28.20 27.47
CA ALA A 414 38.34 28.16 26.75
C ALA A 414 38.48 27.48 25.38
N VAL A 415 39.53 27.79 24.59
CA VAL A 415 39.79 27.15 23.29
C VAL A 415 40.09 25.65 23.46
N VAL A 416 40.96 25.28 24.40
CA VAL A 416 41.30 23.87 24.67
C VAL A 416 40.08 23.08 25.13
N SER A 417 39.29 23.65 26.05
CA SER A 417 38.07 23.01 26.56
C SER A 417 37.03 22.87 25.46
N SER A 418 36.86 23.89 24.61
CA SER A 418 35.96 23.83 23.45
C SER A 418 36.40 22.74 22.46
N GLY A 419 37.69 22.62 22.20
CA GLY A 419 38.25 21.54 21.38
C GLY A 419 38.02 20.15 21.99
N ALA A 420 38.20 20.00 23.30
CA ALA A 420 37.94 18.74 24.00
C ALA A 420 36.45 18.36 23.97
N ILE A 421 35.55 19.33 24.20
CA ILE A 421 34.09 19.15 24.08
C ILE A 421 33.74 18.71 22.66
N TYR A 422 34.28 19.39 21.65
CA TYR A 422 34.04 19.07 20.25
C TYR A 422 34.51 17.65 19.90
N LEU A 423 35.72 17.27 20.30
CA LEU A 423 36.25 15.93 20.04
C LEU A 423 35.47 14.84 20.78
N ALA A 424 35.08 15.08 22.03
CA ALA A 424 34.26 14.15 22.80
C ALA A 424 32.83 14.03 22.26
N GLY A 425 32.28 15.09 21.67
CA GLY A 425 30.94 15.09 21.08
C GLY A 425 30.89 14.60 19.62
N SER A 426 32.04 14.58 18.92
CA SER A 426 32.14 14.21 17.50
C SER A 426 32.70 12.81 17.26
N SER A 427 33.28 12.14 18.27
CA SER A 427 33.92 10.81 18.10
C SER A 427 33.02 9.79 17.42
N ASP A 428 31.74 9.77 17.77
CA ASP A 428 30.77 8.78 17.27
C ASP A 428 30.06 9.25 15.99
N LYS A 429 30.35 10.48 15.53
CA LYS A 429 29.67 11.17 14.41
C LYS A 429 30.58 11.43 13.22
N THR A 430 31.64 10.64 13.07
CA THR A 430 32.66 10.81 12.02
C THR A 430 32.47 9.88 10.83
N ASN A 431 31.72 8.79 10.99
CA ASN A 431 31.48 7.80 9.94
C ASN A 431 30.05 7.93 9.42
N GLU A 432 29.86 7.58 8.15
CA GLU A 432 28.53 7.30 7.62
C GLU A 432 27.95 6.08 8.36
N ILE A 433 26.68 6.17 8.79
CA ILE A 433 25.97 5.07 9.43
C ILE A 433 24.55 5.04 8.87
N ALA A 434 24.06 3.85 8.55
CA ALA A 434 22.70 3.64 8.13
C ALA A 434 21.89 2.94 9.24
N HIS A 435 20.60 3.22 9.26
CA HIS A 435 19.61 2.54 10.07
C HIS A 435 18.44 2.17 9.17
N THR A 436 18.02 0.90 9.18
CA THR A 436 16.93 0.41 8.34
C THR A 436 15.85 -0.23 9.17
N LEU A 437 14.60 0.14 8.92
CA LEU A 437 13.40 -0.52 9.42
C LEU A 437 12.72 -1.23 8.25
N SER A 438 12.40 -2.51 8.39
CA SER A 438 11.85 -3.30 7.28
C SER A 438 10.59 -4.07 7.69
N PHE A 439 9.65 -4.18 6.75
CA PHE A 439 8.54 -5.11 6.77
C PHE A 439 8.89 -6.27 5.84
N VAL A 440 8.71 -7.50 6.32
CA VAL A 440 8.90 -8.72 5.54
C VAL A 440 7.62 -9.54 5.63
N THR A 441 6.91 -9.67 4.53
CA THR A 441 5.71 -10.52 4.46
C THR A 441 6.10 -11.86 3.85
N LEU A 442 6.00 -12.91 4.66
CA LEU A 442 6.28 -14.28 4.27
C LEU A 442 5.05 -14.90 3.61
N ASP A 443 5.27 -15.70 2.59
CA ASP A 443 4.22 -16.43 1.87
C ASP A 443 3.76 -17.72 2.57
N GLY A 444 4.58 -18.25 3.49
CA GLY A 444 4.36 -19.53 4.17
C GLY A 444 4.98 -20.74 3.46
N GLU A 445 5.52 -20.57 2.26
CA GLU A 445 6.17 -21.61 1.45
C GLU A 445 7.69 -21.46 1.37
N GLY A 446 8.24 -20.31 1.75
CA GLY A 446 9.68 -20.11 1.91
C GLY A 446 10.21 -18.80 1.34
N GLU A 447 9.36 -18.02 0.68
CA GLU A 447 9.69 -16.72 0.12
C GLU A 447 9.01 -15.59 0.87
N GLY A 448 9.50 -14.37 0.63
CA GLY A 448 8.91 -13.19 1.24
C GLY A 448 9.24 -11.90 0.53
N VAL A 449 8.31 -10.95 0.61
CA VAL A 449 8.43 -9.61 0.03
C VAL A 449 8.94 -8.65 1.09
N ARG A 450 9.99 -7.89 0.76
CA ARG A 450 10.60 -6.92 1.68
C ARG A 450 10.35 -5.48 1.24
N ARG A 451 9.94 -4.68 2.22
CA ARG A 451 9.82 -3.22 2.10
C ARG A 451 10.57 -2.55 3.23
N SER A 452 11.37 -1.55 2.93
CA SER A 452 12.26 -0.93 3.91
C SER A 452 12.19 0.59 3.90
N ALA A 453 12.41 1.18 5.06
CA ALA A 453 12.65 2.60 5.24
C ALA A 453 14.05 2.75 5.87
N THR A 454 14.89 3.58 5.27
CA THR A 454 16.29 3.73 5.65
C THR A 454 16.59 5.18 6.00
N ALA A 455 17.33 5.38 7.09
CA ALA A 455 17.96 6.63 7.46
C ALA A 455 19.47 6.51 7.30
N LEU A 456 20.06 7.41 6.50
CA LEU A 456 21.50 7.50 6.32
C LEU A 456 22.01 8.77 6.99
N PHE A 457 22.81 8.61 8.03
CA PHE A 457 23.54 9.69 8.67
C PHE A 457 24.80 10.02 7.87
N VAL A 458 24.97 11.29 7.51
CA VAL A 458 26.15 11.78 6.79
C VAL A 458 26.98 12.74 7.66
N PRO A 459 28.27 12.44 7.92
CA PRO A 459 29.09 13.20 8.85
C PRO A 459 29.65 14.49 8.24
N SER A 460 29.80 14.54 6.91
CA SER A 460 30.42 15.66 6.20
C SER A 460 29.50 16.26 5.15
N LYS A 461 29.75 17.53 4.83
CA LYS A 461 29.10 18.18 3.70
C LYS A 461 29.54 17.52 2.39
N GLY A 462 28.62 17.24 1.47
CA GLY A 462 28.96 16.78 0.13
C GLY A 462 27.83 16.05 -0.58
N ASP A 463 28.19 15.43 -1.70
CA ASP A 463 27.28 14.61 -2.49
C ASP A 463 27.52 13.14 -2.14
N TYR A 464 26.43 12.41 -1.94
CA TYR A 464 26.43 10.99 -1.61
C TYR A 464 25.60 10.23 -2.64
N THR A 465 25.99 8.99 -2.87
CA THR A 465 25.34 8.12 -3.84
C THR A 465 25.10 6.78 -3.18
N VAL A 466 23.88 6.28 -3.21
CA VAL A 466 23.52 4.97 -2.66
C VAL A 466 23.09 4.07 -3.81
N ASN A 467 23.69 2.91 -3.92
CA ASN A 467 23.45 1.99 -5.04
C ASN A 467 22.54 0.85 -4.60
N PHE A 468 21.58 0.49 -5.45
CA PHE A 468 20.64 -0.59 -5.27
C PHE A 468 20.60 -1.50 -6.52
N PRO A 469 20.16 -2.77 -6.37
CA PRO A 469 19.91 -3.64 -7.51
C PRO A 469 18.97 -3.01 -8.55
N ALA A 470 19.03 -3.51 -9.78
CA ALA A 470 18.10 -3.11 -10.83
C ALA A 470 16.65 -3.42 -10.42
N GLY A 471 15.72 -2.54 -10.79
CA GLY A 471 14.29 -2.69 -10.47
C GLY A 471 13.88 -2.22 -9.06
N THR A 472 14.82 -1.90 -8.17
CA THR A 472 14.50 -1.35 -6.85
C THR A 472 13.84 0.01 -6.97
N GLN A 473 12.67 0.17 -6.33
CA GLN A 473 11.93 1.42 -6.26
C GLN A 473 12.30 2.21 -5.02
N LEU A 474 12.50 3.51 -5.21
CA LEU A 474 13.02 4.40 -4.19
C LEU A 474 12.12 5.63 -4.06
N GLY A 475 11.82 6.02 -2.83
CA GLY A 475 11.07 7.24 -2.52
C GLY A 475 11.77 8.04 -1.45
N LEU A 476 11.77 9.36 -1.53
CA LEU A 476 12.29 10.21 -0.46
C LEU A 476 11.24 10.37 0.64
N MET A 477 11.70 10.42 1.89
CA MET A 477 10.83 10.67 3.04
C MET A 477 11.03 12.10 3.55
N GLY A 478 9.94 12.75 3.97
CA GLY A 478 10.00 14.08 4.54
C GLY A 478 10.74 14.09 5.89
N GLY A 479 11.45 15.19 6.18
CA GLY A 479 12.02 15.45 7.50
C GLY A 479 10.88 15.63 8.53
N GLY A 480 10.95 14.92 9.65
CA GLY A 480 9.87 14.79 10.64
C GLY A 480 9.53 16.06 11.44
N ASP A 481 10.15 17.21 11.15
CA ASP A 481 10.01 18.43 11.94
C ASP A 481 8.75 19.28 11.62
N ASN A 482 7.98 18.92 10.58
CA ASN A 482 6.97 19.81 10.00
C ASN A 482 5.50 19.36 10.17
N TRP A 483 5.14 18.83 11.34
CA TRP A 483 3.72 18.54 11.64
C TRP A 483 2.84 19.80 11.73
N MET A 484 3.43 20.99 11.94
CA MET A 484 2.70 22.25 12.17
C MET A 484 3.19 23.44 11.31
N GLY A 485 4.08 23.22 10.33
CA GLY A 485 4.65 24.33 9.55
C GLY A 485 5.17 23.94 8.18
N GLY A 486 4.48 24.36 7.11
CA GLY A 486 5.16 24.77 5.88
C GLY A 486 5.65 23.69 4.91
N ASN A 487 5.12 22.47 4.90
CA ASN A 487 5.05 21.79 3.60
C ASN A 487 3.93 22.50 2.82
N THR A 488 4.27 23.35 1.85
CA THR A 488 3.27 24.01 1.00
C THR A 488 2.51 22.98 0.14
N GLY A 489 2.96 21.72 0.14
CA GLY A 489 2.52 20.69 -0.79
C GLY A 489 3.01 20.96 -2.20
N GLU A 490 3.86 21.99 -2.38
CA GLU A 490 4.35 22.40 -3.69
C GLU A 490 5.72 21.78 -3.98
N VAL A 491 5.96 21.52 -5.25
CA VAL A 491 7.24 21.07 -5.77
C VAL A 491 8.26 22.21 -5.72
N SER A 492 9.41 21.95 -5.13
CA SER A 492 10.47 22.91 -4.86
C SER A 492 11.20 23.35 -6.14
N GLY A 493 11.20 22.50 -7.17
CA GLY A 493 11.99 22.66 -8.38
C GLY A 493 13.50 22.47 -8.18
N LYS A 494 13.98 22.23 -6.96
CA LYS A 494 15.39 21.93 -6.66
C LYS A 494 15.67 20.47 -6.98
N LEU A 495 16.85 20.18 -7.53
CA LEU A 495 17.25 18.84 -7.98
C LEU A 495 18.43 18.30 -7.18
N GLY A 496 18.49 18.65 -5.89
CA GLY A 496 19.58 18.20 -5.01
C GLY A 496 19.57 16.68 -4.82
N ASN A 497 18.38 16.10 -4.61
CA ASN A 497 18.23 14.66 -4.40
C ASN A 497 17.41 14.07 -5.55
N PHE A 498 17.89 12.96 -6.12
CA PHE A 498 17.16 12.25 -7.16
C PHE A 498 17.52 10.77 -7.23
N VAL A 499 16.56 9.99 -7.71
CA VAL A 499 16.68 8.59 -8.05
C VAL A 499 16.98 8.52 -9.54
N ARG A 500 18.07 7.85 -9.90
CA ARG A 500 18.42 7.51 -11.28
C ARG A 500 18.13 6.04 -11.51
N GLU A 501 17.26 5.77 -12.47
CA GLU A 501 16.90 4.42 -12.88
C GLU A 501 17.67 4.07 -14.15
N GLU A 502 18.57 3.09 -14.05
CA GLU A 502 19.32 2.54 -15.17
C GLU A 502 19.04 1.03 -15.29
N PRO A 503 19.23 0.41 -16.47
CA PRO A 503 19.01 -1.02 -16.66
C PRO A 503 19.86 -1.90 -15.72
N GLU A 504 21.04 -1.40 -15.32
CA GLU A 504 22.00 -2.15 -14.50
C GLU A 504 21.82 -1.94 -12.99
N GLY A 505 20.98 -0.99 -12.57
CA GLY A 505 20.80 -0.65 -11.17
C GLY A 505 20.02 0.64 -10.93
N SER A 506 19.42 0.75 -9.74
CA SER A 506 18.83 1.99 -9.25
C SER A 506 19.84 2.72 -8.36
N GLN A 507 19.97 4.04 -8.55
CA GLN A 507 20.92 4.86 -7.80
C GLN A 507 20.23 6.06 -7.16
N LEU A 508 20.35 6.21 -5.84
CA LEU A 508 19.90 7.40 -5.12
C LEU A 508 21.06 8.37 -4.96
N ARG A 509 20.97 9.55 -5.58
CA ARG A 509 21.88 10.67 -5.33
C ARG A 509 21.28 11.60 -4.27
N LEU A 510 22.11 11.93 -3.28
CA LEU A 510 21.84 12.89 -2.22
C LEU A 510 22.84 14.05 -2.36
N GLY A 511 22.40 15.17 -2.93
CA GLY A 511 23.27 16.30 -3.28
C GLY A 511 23.23 17.45 -2.28
N ASP A 512 24.36 18.14 -2.13
CA ASP A 512 24.57 19.27 -1.19
C ASP A 512 24.13 18.96 0.25
N MET A 513 24.36 17.71 0.69
CA MET A 513 24.05 17.28 2.06
C MET A 513 24.83 18.12 3.05
N SER A 514 24.18 18.54 4.14
CA SER A 514 24.81 19.35 5.19
C SER A 514 25.58 18.50 6.20
N TYR A 515 26.49 19.14 6.95
CA TYR A 515 27.17 18.47 8.06
C TYR A 515 26.17 17.89 9.07
N TRP A 516 26.40 16.63 9.47
CA TRP A 516 25.57 15.91 10.44
C TRP A 516 24.08 15.88 10.10
N SER A 517 23.77 15.71 8.81
CA SER A 517 22.39 15.55 8.35
C SER A 517 22.00 14.08 8.20
N VAL A 518 20.70 13.84 8.17
CA VAL A 518 20.11 12.51 7.96
C VAL A 518 19.27 12.57 6.69
N ALA A 519 19.58 11.70 5.74
CA ALA A 519 18.70 11.45 4.60
C ALA A 519 17.79 10.26 4.91
N LYS A 520 16.50 10.37 4.60
CA LYS A 520 15.53 9.29 4.78
C LYS A 520 14.89 8.93 3.46
N PHE A 521 14.79 7.64 3.18
CA PHE A 521 14.23 7.14 1.93
C PHE A 521 13.64 5.73 2.12
N THR A 522 12.64 5.42 1.31
CA THR A 522 12.05 4.08 1.21
C THR A 522 12.72 3.28 0.12
N VAL A 523 12.74 1.96 0.31
CA VAL A 523 13.34 0.99 -0.59
C VAL A 523 12.36 -0.17 -0.73
N GLU A 524 11.92 -0.42 -1.96
CA GLU A 524 11.12 -1.59 -2.31
C GLU A 524 11.86 -2.41 -3.36
N GLU A 525 12.24 -3.63 -2.98
CA GLU A 525 12.98 -4.55 -3.84
C GLU A 525 11.99 -5.24 -4.79
N PRO A 526 12.38 -5.47 -6.07
CA PRO A 526 11.44 -5.93 -7.11
C PRO A 526 11.05 -7.41 -6.99
N ALA A 527 11.86 -8.23 -6.32
CA ALA A 527 11.69 -9.68 -6.24
C ALA A 527 11.47 -10.14 -4.79
N SER A 528 10.73 -11.25 -4.63
CA SER A 528 10.70 -12.01 -3.39
C SER A 528 12.11 -12.53 -3.08
N ALA A 529 12.43 -12.63 -1.79
CA ALA A 529 13.68 -13.22 -1.31
C ALA A 529 13.39 -14.55 -0.63
N GLU A 530 14.30 -15.52 -0.76
CA GLU A 530 14.29 -16.71 0.08
C GLU A 530 14.46 -16.30 1.54
N THR A 531 13.38 -16.43 2.31
CA THR A 531 13.32 -16.03 3.72
C THR A 531 13.11 -17.23 4.65
N GLY A 532 12.79 -18.40 4.11
CA GLY A 532 12.25 -19.52 4.86
C GLY A 532 10.83 -19.23 5.35
N LYS A 533 10.32 -20.09 6.24
CA LYS A 533 8.94 -20.01 6.73
C LYS A 533 8.81 -20.20 8.24
N LEU A 534 7.68 -19.78 8.78
CA LEU A 534 7.26 -20.07 10.14
C LEU A 534 6.21 -21.19 10.09
N ASN A 535 6.62 -22.42 10.38
CA ASN A 535 5.72 -23.57 10.28
C ASN A 535 4.83 -23.64 11.53
N ALA A 536 3.54 -23.32 11.36
CA ALA A 536 2.57 -23.27 12.44
C ALA A 536 1.58 -24.43 12.36
N LYS A 537 1.39 -25.15 13.47
CA LYS A 537 0.37 -26.18 13.63
C LYS A 537 -0.59 -25.73 14.72
N LEU A 538 -1.70 -25.13 14.32
CA LEU A 538 -2.65 -24.46 15.20
C LEU A 538 -4.02 -25.14 15.11
N ALA A 539 -4.68 -25.30 16.24
CA ALA A 539 -6.01 -25.90 16.34
C ALA A 539 -6.85 -25.20 17.41
N ILE A 540 -8.17 -25.18 17.20
CA ILE A 540 -9.14 -24.71 18.18
C ILE A 540 -9.64 -25.89 19.01
N ASP A 541 -9.48 -25.83 20.33
CA ASP A 541 -9.97 -26.87 21.23
C ASP A 541 -11.51 -26.83 21.43
N ASP A 542 -12.05 -27.85 22.10
CA ASP A 542 -13.49 -27.95 22.39
C ASP A 542 -14.06 -26.75 23.16
N LYS A 543 -13.22 -25.97 23.85
CA LYS A 543 -13.61 -24.79 24.62
C LYS A 543 -13.53 -23.50 23.80
N GLY A 544 -12.97 -23.56 22.59
CA GLY A 544 -12.76 -22.41 21.71
C GLY A 544 -11.43 -21.69 21.99
N ALA A 545 -10.49 -22.33 22.68
CA ALA A 545 -9.15 -21.79 22.89
C ALA A 545 -8.22 -22.27 21.77
N ILE A 546 -7.43 -21.36 21.23
CA ILE A 546 -6.43 -21.70 20.21
C ILE A 546 -5.20 -22.27 20.91
N SER A 547 -4.73 -23.42 20.43
CA SER A 547 -3.55 -24.12 20.92
C SER A 547 -2.71 -24.64 19.76
N GLY A 548 -1.44 -24.90 19.98
CA GLY A 548 -0.55 -25.36 18.93
C GLY A 548 0.92 -25.02 19.17
N SER A 549 1.72 -25.22 18.14
CA SER A 549 3.14 -24.87 18.14
C SER A 549 3.56 -24.20 16.83
N VAL A 550 4.65 -23.45 16.92
CA VAL A 550 5.30 -22.76 15.81
C VAL A 550 6.76 -23.17 15.80
N ILE A 551 7.26 -23.54 14.61
CA ILE A 551 8.66 -23.85 14.36
C ILE A 551 9.25 -22.74 13.49
N ASN A 552 10.39 -22.19 13.90
CA ASN A 552 11.13 -21.23 13.10
C ASN A 552 11.97 -21.97 12.05
N GLU A 553 11.47 -22.09 10.81
CA GLU A 553 12.22 -22.67 9.68
C GLU A 553 12.93 -21.58 8.85
N THR A 554 13.01 -20.35 9.35
CA THR A 554 13.82 -19.29 8.74
C THR A 554 15.29 -19.43 9.15
N PRO A 555 16.24 -18.89 8.36
CA PRO A 555 17.66 -18.91 8.72
C PRO A 555 18.03 -17.89 9.81
N ARG A 556 17.05 -17.17 10.38
CA ARG A 556 17.28 -16.07 11.31
C ARG A 556 16.61 -16.31 12.66
N ARG A 557 17.22 -15.77 13.71
CA ARG A 557 16.62 -15.71 15.04
C ARG A 557 15.42 -14.76 14.99
N MET A 558 14.30 -15.22 15.53
CA MET A 558 13.05 -14.48 15.61
C MET A 558 12.80 -14.10 17.06
N ASP A 559 12.74 -12.81 17.34
CA ASP A 559 12.49 -12.23 18.65
C ASP A 559 11.03 -11.75 18.77
N ASP A 560 10.53 -11.71 20.01
CA ASP A 560 9.22 -11.16 20.37
C ASP A 560 8.05 -11.68 19.51
N MET A 561 8.11 -12.97 19.14
CA MET A 561 7.10 -13.59 18.30
C MET A 561 5.73 -13.63 18.99
N GLY A 562 4.68 -13.41 18.23
CA GLY A 562 3.30 -13.59 18.66
C GLY A 562 2.39 -14.08 17.54
N LEU A 563 1.34 -14.80 17.93
CA LEU A 563 0.22 -15.13 17.05
C LEU A 563 -0.93 -14.17 17.36
N VAL A 564 -1.43 -13.49 16.33
CA VAL A 564 -2.68 -12.73 16.41
C VAL A 564 -3.76 -13.58 15.77
N ALA A 565 -4.81 -13.92 16.53
CA ALA A 565 -5.92 -14.71 16.03
C ALA A 565 -7.19 -14.49 16.89
N GLY A 566 -8.35 -14.32 16.24
CA GLY A 566 -9.64 -14.22 16.91
C GLY A 566 -9.74 -13.08 17.92
N GLY A 567 -9.19 -11.90 17.60
CA GLY A 567 -9.14 -10.75 18.51
C GLY A 567 -8.25 -10.95 19.75
N GLN A 568 -7.35 -11.93 19.71
CA GLN A 568 -6.41 -12.23 20.80
C GLN A 568 -4.96 -12.25 20.31
N LEU A 569 -4.04 -11.89 21.21
CA LEU A 569 -2.60 -11.99 21.01
C LEU A 569 -2.03 -13.09 21.92
N TYR A 570 -1.38 -14.07 21.31
CA TYR A 570 -0.67 -15.16 21.99
C TYR A 570 0.84 -14.92 21.87
N LYS A 571 1.48 -14.48 22.94
CA LYS A 571 2.94 -14.26 22.94
C LYS A 571 3.69 -15.59 22.93
N ILE A 572 4.64 -15.76 22.03
CA ILE A 572 5.48 -16.95 21.88
C ILE A 572 6.89 -16.65 22.41
N GLY A 573 7.43 -15.45 22.13
CA GLY A 573 8.76 -15.02 22.57
C GLY A 573 9.84 -15.26 21.51
N THR A 574 11.08 -15.52 21.94
CA THR A 574 12.20 -15.75 21.02
C THR A 574 12.27 -17.21 20.54
N LEU A 575 12.50 -17.40 19.24
CA LEU A 575 12.82 -18.67 18.60
C LEU A 575 14.12 -18.59 17.79
N GLU A 576 15.08 -19.45 18.13
CA GLU A 576 16.26 -19.69 17.30
C GLU A 576 15.89 -20.46 16.01
N PRO A 577 16.73 -20.40 14.94
CA PRO A 577 16.53 -21.23 13.76
C PRO A 577 16.38 -22.73 14.11
N GLY A 578 15.31 -23.35 13.62
CA GLY A 578 14.94 -24.74 13.88
C GLY A 578 14.28 -25.02 15.23
N ALA A 579 14.10 -24.01 16.10
CA ALA A 579 13.45 -24.18 17.40
C ALA A 579 11.92 -24.17 17.29
N GLU A 580 11.27 -24.91 18.18
CA GLU A 580 9.81 -25.00 18.32
C GLU A 580 9.37 -24.39 19.65
N ALA A 581 8.27 -23.64 19.64
CA ALA A 581 7.59 -23.19 20.87
C ALA A 581 6.07 -23.33 20.76
N SER A 582 5.43 -23.56 21.91
CA SER A 582 3.98 -23.54 22.04
C SER A 582 3.46 -22.12 22.24
N LEU A 583 2.18 -21.91 21.94
CA LEU A 583 1.52 -20.63 22.19
C LEU A 583 1.51 -20.28 23.70
N GLY A 584 1.83 -19.03 24.02
CA GLY A 584 1.68 -18.51 25.38
C GLY A 584 0.24 -18.13 25.73
N GLN A 585 0.08 -17.41 26.84
CA GLN A 585 -1.23 -17.00 27.33
C GLN A 585 -1.88 -15.97 26.40
N ALA A 586 -3.14 -16.21 26.03
CA ALA A 586 -3.94 -15.28 25.24
C ALA A 586 -4.18 -13.96 25.98
N THR A 587 -3.91 -12.85 25.31
CA THR A 587 -4.25 -11.50 25.75
C THR A 587 -5.38 -10.98 24.86
N GLN A 588 -6.50 -10.59 25.46
CA GLN A 588 -7.61 -10.01 24.70
C GLN A 588 -7.20 -8.65 24.14
N LEU A 589 -7.32 -8.48 22.83
CA LEU A 589 -7.20 -7.17 22.20
C LEU A 589 -8.52 -6.42 22.48
N SER A 590 -8.43 -5.25 23.11
CA SER A 590 -9.61 -4.46 23.46
C SER A 590 -9.91 -3.45 22.37
N SER A 591 -11.18 -3.28 22.01
CA SER A 591 -11.62 -2.20 21.12
C SER A 591 -11.26 -0.83 21.72
N GLY A 592 -10.46 -0.02 21.03
CA GLY A 592 -9.92 1.26 21.52
C GLY A 592 -9.03 1.94 20.50
N TYR A 593 -8.14 2.87 20.92
CA TYR A 593 -7.13 3.51 20.03
C TYR A 593 -5.73 2.85 20.17
N TYR A 594 -5.65 1.58 20.59
CA TYR A 594 -4.38 0.91 20.86
C TYR A 594 -3.93 0.06 19.67
N ASP A 595 -2.73 0.31 19.16
CA ASP A 595 -2.10 -0.47 18.09
C ASP A 595 -1.55 -1.82 18.59
N LEU A 596 -1.24 -2.74 17.66
CA LEU A 596 -0.66 -4.05 18.00
C LEU A 596 0.69 -3.92 18.73
N GLY A 597 1.49 -2.92 18.38
CA GLY A 597 2.76 -2.63 19.04
C GLY A 597 2.61 -2.31 20.52
N SER A 598 1.52 -1.63 20.91
CA SER A 598 1.17 -1.36 22.31
C SER A 598 0.82 -2.62 23.13
N TYR A 599 0.38 -3.70 22.47
CA TYR A 599 0.12 -4.99 23.11
C TYR A 599 1.37 -5.89 23.17
N LEU A 600 2.18 -5.88 22.11
CA LEU A 600 3.45 -6.61 22.05
C LEU A 600 4.44 -6.05 23.07
N PHE A 601 4.56 -4.71 23.12
CA PHE A 601 5.51 -4.00 23.95
C PHE A 601 4.75 -3.03 24.87
N ALA A 602 4.99 -3.04 26.17
CA ALA A 602 4.39 -2.04 27.06
C ALA A 602 5.13 -0.70 26.96
N TYR A 603 4.43 0.43 27.05
CA TYR A 603 5.12 1.73 27.17
C TYR A 603 5.82 1.84 28.53
N PRO A 604 7.08 2.30 28.58
CA PRO A 604 7.74 2.54 29.85
C PRO A 604 7.05 3.69 30.59
N ALA A 605 6.83 3.54 31.90
CA ALA A 605 6.26 4.60 32.74
C ALA A 605 7.21 5.79 32.92
N SER A 606 8.52 5.57 32.77
CA SER A 606 9.58 6.58 32.81
C SER A 606 10.88 5.98 32.24
N GLY A 607 11.68 6.77 31.53
CA GLY A 607 12.97 6.33 30.98
C GLY A 607 13.00 6.25 29.45
N SER A 608 14.05 5.65 28.90
CA SER A 608 14.17 5.37 27.46
C SER A 608 13.30 4.16 27.08
N ASP A 609 12.59 4.26 25.96
CA ASP A 609 11.81 3.15 25.38
C ASP A 609 12.71 2.31 24.46
N GLU A 610 13.15 1.15 24.96
CA GLU A 610 13.99 0.21 24.20
C GLU A 610 13.24 -0.40 23.01
N PHE A 611 11.90 -0.44 23.07
CA PHE A 611 11.05 -1.03 22.05
C PHE A 611 10.41 0.00 21.13
N VAL A 612 10.86 1.26 21.14
CA VAL A 612 10.28 2.31 20.29
C VAL A 612 10.29 1.90 18.81
N ARG A 613 11.34 1.22 18.35
CA ARG A 613 11.47 0.78 16.94
C ARG A 613 10.52 -0.37 16.61
N GLN A 614 10.49 -1.41 17.43
CA GLN A 614 9.61 -2.57 17.28
C GLN A 614 8.14 -2.14 17.37
N ARG A 615 7.83 -1.25 18.32
CA ARG A 615 6.51 -0.65 18.50
C ARG A 615 6.09 0.15 17.28
N SER A 616 6.95 1.01 16.73
CA SER A 616 6.63 1.78 15.52
C SER A 616 6.44 0.92 14.26
N LEU A 617 7.16 -0.20 14.14
CA LEU A 617 6.90 -1.17 13.07
C LEU A 617 5.52 -1.83 13.24
N ALA A 618 5.13 -2.21 14.45
CA ALA A 618 3.83 -2.83 14.73
C ALA A 618 2.67 -1.82 14.85
N GLN A 619 2.95 -0.52 14.95
CA GLN A 619 1.94 0.53 15.11
C GLN A 619 1.03 0.67 13.90
N ASN A 620 1.54 0.35 12.71
CA ASN A 620 0.79 0.47 11.47
C ASN A 620 0.07 -0.81 11.05
N ILE A 621 0.30 -1.95 11.73
CA ILE A 621 -0.54 -3.15 11.54
C ILE A 621 -1.90 -2.80 12.15
N PRO A 622 -2.93 -2.51 11.34
CA PRO A 622 -4.21 -2.14 11.89
C PRO A 622 -4.77 -3.39 12.56
N VAL A 623 -5.09 -3.36 13.85
CA VAL A 623 -5.81 -4.46 14.50
C VAL A 623 -7.14 -4.75 13.78
N ASN A 624 -7.63 -3.78 12.97
CA ASN A 624 -8.76 -3.94 12.06
C ASN A 624 -8.57 -5.06 11.01
N SER A 625 -7.37 -5.28 10.46
CA SER A 625 -7.12 -6.37 9.50
C SER A 625 -7.13 -7.75 10.15
N ALA A 626 -6.91 -7.81 11.47
CA ALA A 626 -6.98 -9.01 12.28
C ALA A 626 -8.40 -9.32 12.82
N VAL A 627 -9.36 -8.41 12.64
CA VAL A 627 -10.68 -8.46 13.30
C VAL A 627 -11.86 -8.26 12.34
N ASN A 628 -11.68 -7.62 11.16
CA ASN A 628 -12.81 -7.17 10.31
C ASN A 628 -12.65 -7.36 8.79
N ARG A 629 -11.59 -8.01 8.28
CA ARG A 629 -11.64 -8.45 6.87
C ARG A 629 -12.68 -9.55 6.78
N GLY A 630 -13.82 -9.26 6.13
CA GLY A 630 -14.86 -10.25 5.88
C GLY A 630 -14.31 -11.36 4.99
N GLY A 631 -13.78 -12.42 5.60
CA GLY A 631 -13.19 -13.56 4.90
C GLY A 631 -12.09 -14.24 5.73
N MET A 632 -12.36 -15.51 6.05
CA MET A 632 -11.61 -16.66 6.61
C MET A 632 -10.10 -16.65 6.98
N GLU A 633 -9.34 -15.55 6.89
CA GLU A 633 -7.88 -15.55 7.18
C GLU A 633 -7.50 -14.56 8.29
N GLU A 634 -8.11 -14.74 9.47
CA GLU A 634 -7.98 -13.85 10.64
C GLU A 634 -6.78 -14.19 11.56
N ALA A 635 -5.84 -15.03 11.12
CA ALA A 635 -4.69 -15.44 11.91
C ALA A 635 -3.36 -15.22 11.20
N PHE A 636 -2.43 -14.54 11.87
CA PHE A 636 -1.07 -14.36 11.38
C PHE A 636 -0.06 -14.34 12.52
N LEU A 637 1.16 -14.75 12.19
CA LEU A 637 2.32 -14.61 13.05
C LEU A 637 2.99 -13.26 12.82
N VAL A 638 3.48 -12.66 13.89
CA VAL A 638 4.36 -11.49 13.87
C VAL A 638 5.62 -11.80 14.66
N ALA A 639 6.78 -11.42 14.14
CA ALA A 639 8.07 -11.58 14.80
C ALA A 639 9.05 -10.48 14.39
N PHE A 640 10.14 -10.31 15.13
CA PHE A 640 11.18 -9.33 14.84
C PHE A 640 12.54 -10.00 14.67
N SER A 641 13.40 -9.43 13.84
CA SER A 641 14.79 -9.88 13.72
C SER A 641 15.71 -8.69 13.51
N GLU A 642 16.77 -8.62 14.30
CA GLU A 642 17.84 -7.62 14.15
C GLU A 642 19.00 -8.19 13.32
N ASP A 643 19.49 -7.40 12.37
CA ASP A 643 20.66 -7.68 11.54
C ASP A 643 21.62 -6.49 11.61
N SER A 644 22.58 -6.60 12.53
CA SER A 644 23.61 -5.58 12.77
C SER A 644 24.84 -5.73 11.88
N GLU A 645 24.95 -6.84 11.13
CA GLU A 645 26.04 -7.06 10.17
C GLU A 645 25.69 -6.56 8.76
N ASN A 646 24.44 -6.12 8.55
CA ASN A 646 23.99 -5.58 7.29
C ASN A 646 24.81 -4.35 6.88
N LYS A 647 24.98 -4.18 5.56
CA LYS A 647 25.74 -3.07 4.99
C LYS A 647 24.95 -2.42 3.86
N LEU A 648 25.07 -1.10 3.78
CA LEU A 648 24.52 -0.27 2.71
C LEU A 648 25.65 0.21 1.80
N ASP A 649 25.49 0.06 0.48
CA ASP A 649 26.48 0.48 -0.50
C ASP A 649 26.33 1.99 -0.78
N VAL A 650 27.22 2.80 -0.20
CA VAL A 650 27.25 4.26 -0.33
C VAL A 650 28.51 4.65 -1.11
N GLY A 651 28.35 4.88 -2.41
CA GLY A 651 29.42 5.17 -3.36
C GLY A 651 30.36 3.97 -3.46
N SER A 652 31.63 4.16 -3.10
CA SER A 652 32.63 3.09 -3.04
C SER A 652 32.78 2.45 -1.65
N LYS A 653 31.99 2.87 -0.66
CA LYS A 653 32.07 2.39 0.72
C LYS A 653 30.90 1.47 1.04
N LYS A 654 31.18 0.47 1.90
CA LYS A 654 30.14 -0.31 2.57
C LYS A 654 29.92 0.25 3.96
N VAL A 655 28.78 0.90 4.16
CA VAL A 655 28.41 1.58 5.41
C VAL A 655 27.69 0.59 6.31
N ALA A 656 28.02 0.59 7.61
CA ALA A 656 27.31 -0.22 8.58
C ALA A 656 25.83 0.17 8.63
N ASN A 657 24.94 -0.82 8.56
CA ASN A 657 23.51 -0.62 8.53
C ASN A 657 22.85 -1.45 9.63
N ASP A 658 22.35 -0.81 10.66
CA ASP A 658 21.59 -1.50 11.71
C ASP A 658 20.15 -1.72 11.24
N ARG A 659 19.81 -2.96 10.90
CA ARG A 659 18.51 -3.32 10.35
C ARG A 659 17.64 -4.05 11.36
N LEU A 660 16.47 -3.49 11.64
CA LEU A 660 15.38 -4.18 12.34
C LEU A 660 14.30 -4.54 11.32
N SER A 661 13.92 -5.82 11.27
CA SER A 661 12.87 -6.30 10.36
C SER A 661 11.72 -6.90 11.16
N MET A 662 10.49 -6.51 10.85
CA MET A 662 9.28 -7.17 11.32
C MET A 662 8.80 -8.16 10.27
N TYR A 663 8.65 -9.42 10.65
CA TYR A 663 8.16 -10.50 9.82
C TYR A 663 6.68 -10.73 10.13
N THR A 664 5.86 -10.86 9.08
CA THR A 664 4.47 -11.28 9.19
C THR A 664 4.20 -12.47 8.28
N GLN A 665 3.45 -13.46 8.76
CA GLN A 665 3.05 -14.61 7.93
C GLN A 665 1.60 -14.99 8.25
N PRO A 666 0.70 -15.06 7.24
CA PRO A 666 -0.63 -15.63 7.46
C PRO A 666 -0.51 -17.10 7.88
N VAL A 667 -1.43 -17.57 8.73
CA VAL A 667 -1.47 -18.96 9.19
C VAL A 667 -2.90 -19.47 9.24
N SER A 668 -3.10 -20.72 8.83
CA SER A 668 -4.38 -21.39 9.00
C SER A 668 -4.49 -22.02 10.38
N ILE A 669 -5.71 -22.03 10.94
CA ILE A 669 -6.02 -22.68 12.21
C ILE A 669 -7.05 -23.77 11.94
N ASP A 670 -6.74 -25.00 12.36
CA ASP A 670 -7.68 -26.10 12.26
C ASP A 670 -8.85 -25.89 13.25
N VAL A 671 -10.03 -25.60 12.70
CA VAL A 671 -11.24 -25.32 13.47
C VAL A 671 -12.06 -26.58 13.78
N VAL A 672 -11.75 -27.72 13.16
CA VAL A 672 -12.52 -28.97 13.30
C VAL A 672 -11.71 -30.00 14.09
N GLN A 673 -12.15 -30.29 15.30
CA GLN A 673 -11.55 -31.33 16.13
C GLN A 673 -12.55 -32.47 16.34
N ASN A 674 -12.17 -33.69 15.94
CA ASN A 674 -12.98 -34.90 16.10
C ASN A 674 -14.42 -34.77 15.50
N GLY A 675 -14.55 -34.06 14.38
CA GLY A 675 -15.85 -33.82 13.72
C GLY A 675 -16.73 -32.77 14.42
N ALA A 676 -16.23 -32.06 15.42
CA ALA A 676 -16.89 -30.92 16.07
C ALA A 676 -16.10 -29.63 15.84
N PHE A 677 -16.77 -28.49 15.86
CA PHE A 677 -16.12 -27.18 15.81
C PHE A 677 -16.73 -26.20 16.82
N ASN A 678 -15.90 -25.28 17.31
CA ASN A 678 -16.28 -24.23 18.25
C ASN A 678 -15.53 -22.93 17.90
N LEU A 679 -16.12 -22.12 17.04
CA LEU A 679 -15.57 -20.82 16.65
C LEU A 679 -15.78 -19.83 17.81
N PRO A 680 -14.70 -19.31 18.44
CA PRO A 680 -14.82 -18.40 19.57
C PRO A 680 -15.27 -17.00 19.15
N TYR A 681 -15.63 -16.17 20.14
CA TYR A 681 -15.96 -14.76 19.90
C TYR A 681 -14.81 -14.03 19.22
N GLY A 682 -15.12 -13.28 18.17
CA GLY A 682 -14.16 -12.46 17.45
C GLY A 682 -13.26 -13.22 16.47
N TYR A 683 -13.50 -14.53 16.28
CA TYR A 683 -12.87 -15.34 15.21
C TYR A 683 -13.57 -15.22 13.85
N VAL A 684 -14.79 -14.68 13.84
CA VAL A 684 -15.47 -14.29 12.62
C VAL A 684 -15.84 -12.82 12.76
N GLY A 685 -15.15 -11.99 11.99
CA GLY A 685 -15.34 -10.55 11.90
C GLY A 685 -16.63 -10.18 11.17
N GLY A 686 -17.31 -9.15 11.68
CA GLY A 686 -18.47 -8.58 11.02
C GLY A 686 -18.05 -7.50 10.03
N SER A 687 -18.55 -7.55 8.80
CA SER A 687 -18.32 -6.48 7.81
C SER A 687 -19.63 -5.85 7.35
N VAL A 688 -19.64 -4.55 7.08
CA VAL A 688 -20.82 -3.87 6.54
C VAL A 688 -21.08 -4.37 5.12
N VAL A 689 -22.20 -5.08 4.92
CA VAL A 689 -22.63 -5.62 3.62
C VAL A 689 -23.73 -4.77 2.97
N HIS A 690 -24.50 -4.04 3.76
CA HIS A 690 -25.52 -3.12 3.26
C HIS A 690 -25.71 -1.96 4.24
N THR A 691 -25.87 -0.73 3.73
CA THR A 691 -26.19 0.42 4.57
C THR A 691 -27.12 1.40 3.88
N ASN A 692 -28.04 1.98 4.66
CA ASN A 692 -28.92 3.09 4.28
C ASN A 692 -28.66 4.34 5.13
N THR A 693 -27.61 4.34 5.96
CA THR A 693 -27.18 5.52 6.71
C THR A 693 -26.43 6.47 5.79
N THR A 694 -26.57 7.78 5.99
CA THR A 694 -25.84 8.79 5.18
C THR A 694 -24.34 8.82 5.46
N GLN A 695 -23.92 8.48 6.69
CA GLN A 695 -22.52 8.39 7.07
C GLN A 695 -22.29 7.13 7.91
N VAL A 696 -21.32 6.31 7.48
CA VAL A 696 -20.68 5.24 8.25
C VAL A 696 -19.18 5.47 8.18
N SER A 697 -18.53 5.40 9.33
CA SER A 697 -17.09 5.41 9.50
C SER A 697 -16.70 4.12 10.20
N ASP A 698 -15.81 3.34 9.59
CA ASP A 698 -15.07 2.31 10.32
C ASP A 698 -13.98 3.02 11.12
N ASP A 699 -14.12 3.03 12.44
CA ASP A 699 -13.17 3.69 13.33
C ASP A 699 -11.98 2.77 13.67
N GLY A 700 -11.93 1.58 13.05
CA GLY A 700 -10.96 0.54 13.30
C GLY A 700 -11.28 -0.34 14.50
N MET A 701 -10.55 -1.45 14.61
CA MET A 701 -10.54 -2.34 15.79
C MET A 701 -11.91 -2.89 16.19
N GLY A 702 -12.75 -3.24 15.20
CA GLY A 702 -14.09 -3.74 15.48
C GLY A 702 -15.07 -2.63 15.88
N ARG A 703 -14.81 -1.34 15.60
CA ARG A 703 -15.73 -0.23 15.94
C ARG A 703 -16.22 0.51 14.71
N VAL A 704 -17.48 0.93 14.76
CA VAL A 704 -18.11 1.71 13.70
C VAL A 704 -18.84 2.92 14.30
N SER A 705 -18.61 4.08 13.71
CA SER A 705 -19.42 5.26 13.90
C SER A 705 -20.44 5.40 12.78
N ALA A 706 -21.69 5.70 13.12
CA ALA A 706 -22.72 5.87 12.11
C ALA A 706 -23.75 6.93 12.48
N SER A 707 -24.25 7.61 11.44
CA SER A 707 -25.41 8.49 11.49
C SER A 707 -26.72 7.68 11.60
N PRO A 708 -27.84 8.31 11.95
CA PRO A 708 -29.15 7.66 11.95
C PRO A 708 -29.45 6.91 10.64
N GLY A 709 -30.02 5.71 10.76
CA GLY A 709 -30.33 4.84 9.63
C GLY A 709 -30.19 3.36 9.99
N SER A 710 -30.00 2.51 8.98
CA SER A 710 -29.78 1.07 9.19
C SER A 710 -28.54 0.59 8.45
N MET A 711 -27.72 -0.21 9.13
CA MET A 711 -26.62 -0.97 8.54
C MET A 711 -26.86 -2.46 8.76
N THR A 712 -26.42 -3.30 7.83
CA THR A 712 -26.41 -4.76 7.96
C THR A 712 -24.98 -5.24 7.90
N LEU A 713 -24.60 -6.00 8.93
CA LEU A 713 -23.33 -6.66 9.08
C LEU A 713 -23.46 -8.10 8.59
N GLY A 714 -22.54 -8.54 7.74
CA GLY A 714 -22.38 -9.94 7.33
C GLY A 714 -21.16 -10.55 7.99
N TYR A 715 -21.34 -11.72 8.59
CA TYR A 715 -20.30 -12.54 9.20
C TYR A 715 -20.13 -13.78 8.34
N THR A 716 -19.09 -13.80 7.50
CA THR A 716 -18.79 -14.93 6.61
C THR A 716 -18.14 -16.05 7.41
N LEU A 717 -18.80 -17.20 7.49
CA LEU A 717 -18.30 -18.33 8.26
C LEU A 717 -17.24 -19.11 7.49
N PRO A 718 -16.32 -19.82 8.18
CA PRO A 718 -15.40 -20.77 7.53
C PRO A 718 -16.14 -21.80 6.67
N ASP A 719 -15.54 -22.21 5.56
CA ASP A 719 -16.09 -23.24 4.68
C ASP A 719 -15.90 -24.60 5.36
N LEU A 720 -17.01 -25.16 5.83
CA LEU A 720 -17.06 -26.41 6.55
C LEU A 720 -18.06 -27.32 5.82
N PRO A 721 -17.60 -28.08 4.81
CA PRO A 721 -18.47 -28.93 4.00
C PRO A 721 -19.26 -29.90 4.89
N GLY A 722 -20.59 -29.89 4.80
CA GLY A 722 -21.45 -30.75 5.62
C GLY A 722 -21.57 -30.32 7.09
N ALA A 723 -21.23 -29.07 7.43
CA ALA A 723 -21.41 -28.53 8.77
C ALA A 723 -22.89 -28.42 9.18
N ALA A 724 -23.20 -29.01 10.33
CA ALA A 724 -24.41 -28.80 11.08
C ALA A 724 -24.17 -27.76 12.19
N TYR A 725 -24.64 -26.54 11.96
CA TYR A 725 -24.55 -25.44 12.93
C TYR A 725 -25.53 -25.64 14.09
N LYS A 726 -25.00 -25.89 15.29
CA LYS A 726 -25.78 -26.20 16.49
C LYS A 726 -26.16 -24.94 17.24
N ALA A 727 -25.21 -24.19 17.80
CA ALA A 727 -25.54 -23.03 18.63
C ALA A 727 -24.79 -21.76 18.22
N LEU A 728 -25.50 -20.63 18.26
CA LEU A 728 -25.01 -19.30 17.96
C LEU A 728 -25.22 -18.42 19.19
N ASP A 729 -24.12 -17.88 19.72
CA ASP A 729 -24.15 -16.88 20.78
C ASP A 729 -23.66 -15.54 20.24
N ILE A 730 -24.33 -14.46 20.63
CA ILE A 730 -23.98 -13.09 20.20
C ILE A 730 -23.67 -12.26 21.45
N ARG A 731 -22.58 -11.50 21.39
CA ARG A 731 -22.11 -10.59 22.45
C ARG A 731 -21.89 -9.19 21.88
N LEU A 732 -22.21 -8.16 22.67
CA LEU A 732 -21.76 -6.79 22.42
C LEU A 732 -20.66 -6.44 23.43
N PRO A 733 -19.43 -6.13 22.99
CA PRO A 733 -18.34 -5.74 23.89
C PRO A 733 -18.68 -4.53 24.76
N ASP A 734 -19.36 -3.53 24.18
CA ASP A 734 -19.75 -2.29 24.86
C ASP A 734 -21.00 -2.44 25.76
N GLY A 735 -21.58 -3.65 25.85
CA GLY A 735 -22.76 -3.93 26.67
C GLY A 735 -24.09 -3.54 26.00
N ARG A 736 -25.05 -3.03 26.78
CA ARG A 736 -26.43 -2.77 26.30
C ARG A 736 -26.52 -1.45 25.51
N PRO A 737 -27.01 -1.48 24.26
CA PRO A 737 -27.10 -0.28 23.43
C PRO A 737 -28.22 0.66 23.91
N GLN A 738 -27.93 1.96 23.96
CA GLN A 738 -28.91 3.02 24.27
C GLN A 738 -29.39 3.75 22.99
N THR A 739 -28.53 3.81 21.99
CA THR A 739 -28.65 4.66 20.79
C THR A 739 -28.99 3.87 19.53
N PHE A 740 -28.99 2.54 19.63
CA PHE A 740 -29.27 1.64 18.51
C PHE A 740 -30.03 0.37 18.96
N SER A 741 -30.65 -0.29 18.00
CA SER A 741 -31.25 -1.62 18.16
C SER A 741 -30.61 -2.61 17.20
N VAL A 742 -30.66 -3.88 17.55
CA VAL A 742 -30.02 -4.95 16.79
C VAL A 742 -31.05 -6.03 16.47
N GLU A 743 -31.05 -6.47 15.22
CA GLU A 743 -31.92 -7.50 14.68
C GLU A 743 -31.06 -8.60 14.05
N LEU A 744 -31.39 -9.86 14.29
CA LEU A 744 -30.76 -11.02 13.64
C LEU A 744 -31.64 -11.52 12.49
N ARG A 745 -31.04 -11.84 11.36
CA ARG A 745 -31.74 -12.43 10.22
C ARG A 745 -32.00 -13.92 10.46
N ASN A 746 -33.27 -14.31 10.54
CA ASN A 746 -33.66 -15.71 10.49
C ASN A 746 -33.99 -16.08 9.04
N GLU A 747 -33.20 -16.99 8.47
CA GLU A 747 -33.29 -17.39 7.07
C GLU A 747 -34.41 -18.41 6.86
N ALA A 748 -34.64 -19.30 7.82
CA ALA A 748 -35.73 -20.29 7.76
C ALA A 748 -37.13 -19.63 7.70
N GLU A 749 -37.32 -18.52 8.42
CA GLU A 749 -38.57 -17.76 8.48
C GLU A 749 -38.55 -16.52 7.56
N ASN A 750 -37.43 -16.25 6.88
CA ASN A 750 -37.20 -15.09 6.03
C ASN A 750 -37.54 -13.72 6.70
N ARG A 751 -37.26 -13.58 8.00
CA ARG A 751 -37.59 -12.36 8.78
C ARG A 751 -36.45 -11.87 9.68
N TRP A 752 -36.50 -10.59 10.03
CA TRP A 752 -35.62 -9.99 11.02
C TRP A 752 -36.23 -10.17 12.41
N GLN A 753 -35.46 -10.70 13.35
CA GLN A 753 -35.86 -10.93 14.74
C GLN A 753 -35.09 -9.96 15.64
N ALA A 754 -35.80 -9.15 16.43
CA ALA A 754 -35.16 -8.26 17.39
C ALA A 754 -34.42 -9.07 18.48
N ILE A 755 -33.21 -8.65 18.83
CA ILE A 755 -32.44 -9.27 19.90
C ILE A 755 -32.79 -8.58 21.23
N GLU A 756 -33.37 -9.33 22.17
CA GLU A 756 -33.60 -8.84 23.54
C GLU A 756 -32.34 -9.01 24.42
N TRP A 757 -31.65 -7.90 24.69
CA TRP A 757 -30.37 -7.89 25.38
C TRP A 757 -30.49 -8.21 26.87
N LYS A 758 -29.96 -9.34 27.32
CA LYS A 758 -29.79 -9.65 28.76
C LYS A 758 -28.54 -8.94 29.31
N SER A 759 -28.57 -8.58 30.59
CA SER A 759 -27.39 -8.03 31.29
C SER A 759 -26.39 -9.16 31.53
N GLY A 760 -25.17 -9.07 30.97
CA GLY A 760 -24.13 -10.10 31.13
C GLY A 760 -23.19 -10.24 29.92
N ALA A 761 -22.26 -11.20 29.98
CA ALA A 761 -21.23 -11.46 28.96
C ALA A 761 -21.75 -12.13 27.67
N VAL A 762 -22.92 -12.76 27.70
CA VAL A 762 -23.61 -13.31 26.51
C VAL A 762 -24.93 -12.59 26.39
N SER A 763 -25.16 -11.97 25.24
CA SER A 763 -26.30 -11.09 25.09
C SER A 763 -27.52 -11.75 24.45
N ALA A 764 -27.29 -12.74 23.58
CA ALA A 764 -28.30 -13.64 23.04
C ALA A 764 -27.70 -15.01 22.70
N SER A 765 -28.51 -16.06 22.78
CA SER A 765 -28.09 -17.45 22.52
C SER A 765 -29.21 -18.19 21.80
N PHE A 766 -28.86 -18.88 20.71
CA PHE A 766 -29.77 -19.58 19.82
C PHE A 766 -29.31 -21.03 19.66
N LYS A 767 -30.22 -21.99 19.82
CA LYS A 767 -29.92 -23.44 19.84
C LYS A 767 -30.01 -24.16 18.49
N ASN A 768 -30.47 -23.46 17.45
CA ASN A 768 -30.54 -23.95 16.07
C ASN A 768 -29.85 -22.90 15.19
N ALA A 769 -28.52 -22.85 15.26
CA ALA A 769 -27.76 -21.84 14.52
C ALA A 769 -27.95 -21.94 13.00
N GLY A 770 -28.23 -23.15 12.47
CA GLY A 770 -28.51 -23.35 11.05
C GLY A 770 -29.68 -22.53 10.51
N ASP A 771 -30.67 -22.15 11.34
CA ASP A 771 -31.80 -21.31 10.91
C ASP A 771 -31.39 -19.85 10.60
N TYR A 772 -30.16 -19.46 10.99
CA TYR A 772 -29.62 -18.11 10.90
C TYR A 772 -28.42 -18.01 9.94
N VAL A 773 -28.01 -19.12 9.32
CA VAL A 773 -26.95 -19.15 8.30
C VAL A 773 -27.60 -19.05 6.93
N SER A 774 -27.19 -18.06 6.15
CA SER A 774 -27.66 -17.83 4.78
C SER A 774 -27.06 -18.86 3.82
N GLY A 775 -27.65 -18.95 2.62
CA GLY A 775 -27.10 -19.76 1.53
C GLY A 775 -25.69 -19.35 1.07
N ASP A 776 -25.23 -18.16 1.47
CA ASP A 776 -23.87 -17.65 1.23
C ASP A 776 -22.90 -17.99 2.37
N ASN A 777 -23.27 -18.92 3.27
CA ASN A 777 -22.51 -19.24 4.48
C ASN A 777 -22.25 -18.01 5.38
N GLN A 778 -23.24 -17.12 5.48
CA GLN A 778 -23.15 -15.89 6.30
C GLN A 778 -24.21 -15.82 7.39
N ILE A 779 -23.85 -15.20 8.51
CA ILE A 779 -24.83 -14.73 9.50
C ILE A 779 -25.02 -13.22 9.29
N GLN A 780 -26.27 -12.75 9.24
CA GLN A 780 -26.57 -11.33 9.04
C GLN A 780 -27.17 -10.68 10.28
N ILE A 781 -26.55 -9.59 10.74
CA ILE A 781 -27.00 -8.77 11.87
C ILE A 781 -27.28 -7.36 11.39
N ARG A 782 -28.50 -6.88 11.56
CA ARG A 782 -28.89 -5.50 11.24
C ARG A 782 -28.85 -4.63 12.48
N ILE A 783 -28.22 -3.48 12.35
CA ILE A 783 -28.15 -2.44 13.37
C ILE A 783 -28.95 -1.24 12.88
N ARG A 784 -29.93 -0.80 13.70
CA ARG A 784 -30.69 0.42 13.46
C ARG A 784 -30.23 1.49 14.43
N VAL A 785 -29.63 2.53 13.89
CA VAL A 785 -29.06 3.65 14.61
C VAL A 785 -30.09 4.78 14.66
N ASN A 786 -30.42 5.25 15.86
CA ASN A 786 -31.44 6.30 16.06
C ASN A 786 -30.81 7.70 16.11
N GLU A 787 -29.61 7.81 16.64
CA GLU A 787 -28.80 9.04 16.75
C GLU A 787 -27.33 8.70 16.47
N TRP A 788 -26.51 9.71 16.15
CA TRP A 788 -25.09 9.47 15.91
C TRP A 788 -24.47 8.67 17.07
N THR A 789 -23.79 7.58 16.74
CA THR A 789 -23.23 6.69 17.75
C THR A 789 -21.97 6.03 17.25
N THR A 790 -21.07 5.71 18.19
CA THR A 790 -19.86 4.93 17.99
C THR A 790 -19.99 3.65 18.78
N MET A 791 -19.94 2.49 18.13
CA MET A 791 -20.19 1.19 18.77
C MET A 791 -19.14 0.15 18.38
N ALA A 792 -18.81 -0.75 19.29
CA ALA A 792 -18.18 -2.02 18.93
C ALA A 792 -19.17 -2.90 18.13
N LEU A 793 -18.66 -3.58 17.12
CA LEU A 793 -19.40 -4.56 16.34
C LEU A 793 -19.79 -5.74 17.25
N PRO A 794 -20.97 -6.35 17.03
CA PRO A 794 -21.33 -7.60 17.67
C PRO A 794 -20.28 -8.69 17.40
N GLU A 795 -19.96 -9.48 18.41
CA GLU A 795 -19.13 -10.66 18.25
C GLU A 795 -20.01 -11.90 18.27
N ILE A 796 -19.74 -12.85 17.37
CA ILE A 796 -20.44 -14.13 17.31
C ILE A 796 -19.54 -15.26 17.81
N LYS A 797 -20.15 -16.22 18.49
CA LYS A 797 -19.57 -17.53 18.80
C LYS A 797 -20.47 -18.59 18.18
N LEU A 798 -19.88 -19.54 17.45
CA LEU A 798 -20.62 -20.54 16.70
C LEU A 798 -20.09 -21.93 16.98
N THR A 799 -20.99 -22.86 17.28
CA THR A 799 -20.63 -24.26 17.55
C THR A 799 -21.40 -25.19 16.64
N GLY A 800 -20.78 -26.30 16.24
CA GLY A 800 -21.42 -27.27 15.36
C GLY A 800 -20.65 -28.58 15.25
N ALA A 801 -21.03 -29.37 14.26
CA ALA A 801 -20.34 -30.60 13.91
C ALA A 801 -20.28 -30.73 12.39
N VAL A 802 -19.20 -31.30 11.88
CA VAL A 802 -19.02 -31.63 10.47
C VAL A 802 -19.38 -33.11 10.29
N GLN A 803 -20.27 -33.42 9.35
CA GLN A 803 -20.55 -34.82 9.03
C GLN A 803 -19.34 -35.40 8.27
N PRO A 804 -18.88 -36.62 8.63
CA PRO A 804 -17.72 -37.25 8.02
C PRO A 804 -17.94 -37.65 6.56
#